data_AF-H2SX41-F1
#
_entry.id   AF-H2SX41-F1
#
_cell.length_a   1.000
_cell.length_b   1.000
_cell.length_c   1.000
_cell.angle_alpha   90.00
_cell.angle_beta   90.00
_cell.angle_gamma   90.00
#
_symmetry.space_group_name_H-M   'P 1'
#
loop_
_entity.id
_entity.type
_entity.pdbx_description
1 polymer ?
#
loop_
_entity_poly.entity_id
_entity_poly.type
_entity_poly.pdbx_seq_one_letter_code
_entity_poly.pdbx_strand_id
1 'polypeptide(L)'
;MAASLGRFGFDPRCVLYLILSVQVIVSSGISSDLPCALNCTCSGDWVDCSSRELTAAPPDLPARTVSLTLSHNKLTTIDVEALDNLPNLRELRLDHNVLTSIPHLGQAASKIVSLYLHHNKIRTIEGSRIAPLVSVETLDLSNNDITELRGYSFPAGLQIKDLYLNNNKIGALELGALDHLGSTLQVLRLSRNRISQIPVRAFQLPRLTLLELNRNRIRQVEGLTFQGLSSLEVLKLQRNSISKLTDGAFWDLAKMKALHLDYNNLTEVNSGSLYGLTSLQQLFLSNNSIARINPDGWKFCQKLRELNLSYNNLTRLDEGSLSVLGDLHTLRLGHNTISHITEGAFRGLKALRVLELDHNDISGTIEDTNGAFSGLDSLNKLILFGNKIKSVAENAFLGLESLEHLNLGGNAVRSIQPDAFSKMKNLKSLLIQSDSFLCDCQLQWLPGWLVSRLLQASVSATCAHPEGLKGTSIFQAPPSSFVCDDLPKPQIIAQPETTLVVLGSDVRLTCKAVSSSSSPMAFAWWKDQELLRDAETENFAHVRGHRPGTSEAPGTGAGMMEYTTTLHLRNVTFAHEGRYQCIITNHFGSTYSSKARLIVNVLPSFIKTPSDSTIRTGHKARLECAAKGHPAPQIAWQKDGGTDFPAARERRMHVMPDDDVFFITHVKPEDMGLYSCTARNTAGTVSANATLTVLETPHLVQDLEDRRVVVGDTVALQCKALGSPPPRITWLRNDQPLRPSDRHHFTPGNQLLVISPASMEDAGRYTCLMSNTLGTERAHSQLMVSQRRGPCSPPAGLNTVTIGIIVIAVVTSIVVTSLVWVCIIYQTRKKSEECSVTNTDETIIPPDVPSYLSSQGTLSERQDVCIRVEAGGGPQPNGHLVDTAAFDGAVLCTDCMENRSSYSKDPDYLTHGFEYQQHSAPSAYYHSAQQHDTGPRSTSLCNGTANRIQQDGQEFPQNNNLLEGSQHDRKASRAGKTAALSPPQEDSFHKPVKLAGVTSDCEPELRQTLLSNGHTLRASQSESAPLRRASD
;
A
#
# COMPACT_ATOMS: atom_id res chain seq x y z
N MET A 1 12.19 102.23 20.97
CA MET A 1 12.79 103.57 20.88
C MET A 1 13.78 103.48 19.73
N ALA A 2 13.60 104.11 18.56
CA ALA A 2 13.54 105.56 18.28
C ALA A 2 14.90 106.22 18.62
N ALA A 3 15.61 106.90 17.71
CA ALA A 3 15.35 107.32 16.32
C ALA A 3 16.59 107.01 15.41
N SER A 4 16.68 107.30 14.10
CA SER A 4 15.90 108.21 13.24
C SER A 4 15.79 107.75 11.77
N LEU A 5 14.97 108.47 10.98
CA LEU A 5 14.94 108.40 9.51
C LEU A 5 16.30 108.84 8.92
N GLY A 6 16.70 108.51 7.69
CA GLY A 6 16.01 107.76 6.63
C GLY A 6 15.65 108.63 5.42
N ARG A 7 16.36 108.47 4.28
CA ARG A 7 16.00 108.97 2.92
C ARG A 7 17.04 108.56 1.86
N PHE A 8 16.63 107.68 0.94
CA PHE A 8 16.83 107.69 -0.53
C PHE A 8 16.06 106.47 -1.08
N GLY A 9 15.69 106.41 -2.37
CA GLY A 9 14.75 105.40 -2.85
C GLY A 9 14.75 105.12 -4.36
N PHE A 10 13.90 104.17 -4.76
CA PHE A 10 13.84 103.46 -6.07
C PHE A 10 15.06 102.53 -6.30
N ASP A 11 14.94 101.31 -6.84
CA ASP A 11 13.94 100.74 -7.77
C ASP A 11 13.34 99.39 -7.27
N PRO A 12 12.01 99.16 -7.35
CA PRO A 12 11.38 97.87 -7.01
C PRO A 12 11.87 96.64 -7.79
N ARG A 13 12.50 96.78 -8.97
CA ARG A 13 12.84 95.64 -9.84
C ARG A 13 14.11 94.88 -9.48
N CYS A 14 14.94 95.37 -8.55
CA CYS A 14 16.11 94.64 -8.05
C CYS A 14 15.85 93.79 -6.79
N VAL A 15 14.68 93.93 -6.14
CA VAL A 15 14.45 93.34 -4.81
C VAL A 15 14.18 91.83 -4.83
N LEU A 16 13.70 91.28 -5.95
CA LEU A 16 13.32 89.85 -6.03
C LEU A 16 14.51 88.87 -6.13
N TYR A 17 15.73 89.36 -6.41
CA TYR A 17 16.93 88.51 -6.55
C TYR A 17 17.86 88.50 -5.32
N LEU A 18 17.52 89.25 -4.27
CA LEU A 18 18.32 89.36 -3.04
C LEU A 18 17.61 88.85 -1.77
N ILE A 19 16.36 88.39 -1.89
CA ILE A 19 15.58 87.80 -0.78
C ILE A 19 15.74 86.25 -0.71
N LEU A 20 16.33 85.63 -1.73
CA LEU A 20 16.57 84.17 -1.78
C LEU A 20 17.96 83.72 -1.30
N SER A 21 18.79 84.63 -0.77
CA SER A 21 20.18 84.34 -0.39
C SER A 21 20.60 84.81 1.01
N VAL A 22 19.73 85.48 1.77
CA VAL A 22 20.02 85.98 3.13
C VAL A 22 18.89 85.64 4.11
N GLN A 23 18.67 84.35 4.36
CA GLN A 23 17.96 83.86 5.56
C GLN A 23 18.75 82.75 6.27
N VAL A 24 20.08 82.93 6.29
CA VAL A 24 21.07 82.19 7.08
C VAL A 24 21.98 83.25 7.73
N ILE A 25 22.73 82.90 8.78
CA ILE A 25 23.66 83.79 9.51
C ILE A 25 22.98 84.84 10.43
N VAL A 26 22.05 84.39 11.30
CA VAL A 26 22.01 84.85 12.71
C VAL A 26 21.81 83.64 13.64
N SER A 27 22.60 82.59 13.43
CA SER A 27 22.71 81.44 14.34
C SER A 27 24.08 80.76 14.24
N SER A 28 25.12 81.55 13.92
CA SER A 28 26.52 81.14 14.05
C SER A 28 26.96 81.12 15.53
N GLY A 29 26.18 80.44 16.37
CA GLY A 29 26.69 79.86 17.60
C GLY A 29 27.71 78.80 17.19
N ILE A 30 28.92 78.88 17.74
CA ILE A 30 30.04 78.07 17.29
C ILE A 30 29.77 76.61 17.66
N SER A 31 29.35 75.81 16.68
CA SER A 31 29.43 74.35 16.75
C SER A 31 30.90 73.96 16.67
N SER A 32 31.58 74.01 17.82
CA SER A 32 32.88 73.39 17.98
C SER A 32 32.70 71.89 17.84
N ASP A 33 32.92 71.36 16.63
CA ASP A 33 33.10 69.93 16.42
C ASP A 33 34.24 69.48 17.33
N LEU A 34 33.87 68.82 18.43
CA LEU A 34 34.83 68.39 19.44
C LEU A 34 35.79 67.41 18.76
N PRO A 35 37.12 67.57 18.93
CA PRO A 35 38.07 66.56 18.46
C PRO A 35 37.71 65.22 19.09
N CYS A 36 37.89 64.13 18.33
CA CYS A 36 37.51 62.79 18.78
C CYS A 36 38.07 62.49 20.18
N ALA A 37 37.20 61.99 21.07
CA ALA A 37 37.54 61.70 22.47
C ALA A 37 38.90 60.98 22.58
N LEU A 38 39.75 61.43 23.52
CA LEU A 38 41.11 60.90 23.64
C LEU A 38 41.08 59.37 23.83
N ASN A 39 41.87 58.66 23.01
CA ASN A 39 41.92 57.20 22.87
C ASN A 39 40.78 56.52 22.08
N CYS A 40 39.78 57.24 21.57
CA CYS A 40 38.80 56.71 20.63
C CYS A 40 39.18 56.98 19.16
N THR A 41 38.53 56.30 18.23
CA THR A 41 38.64 56.49 16.78
C THR A 41 37.26 56.84 16.21
N CYS A 42 37.13 58.03 15.62
CA CYS A 42 35.88 58.53 15.07
C CYS A 42 35.94 58.58 13.54
N SER A 43 34.90 58.10 12.86
CA SER A 43 34.78 58.13 11.39
C SER A 43 33.37 58.59 11.01
N GLY A 44 33.24 59.86 10.64
CA GLY A 44 31.94 60.50 10.42
C GLY A 44 31.10 60.49 11.70
N ASP A 45 29.99 59.76 11.65
CA ASP A 45 28.97 59.65 12.71
C ASP A 45 29.16 58.40 13.59
N TRP A 46 30.16 57.57 13.30
CA TRP A 46 30.53 56.39 14.09
C TRP A 46 31.72 56.70 14.99
N VAL A 47 31.64 56.27 16.25
CA VAL A 47 32.69 56.45 17.26
C VAL A 47 33.03 55.10 17.89
N ASP A 48 34.30 54.69 17.76
CA ASP A 48 34.83 53.45 18.32
C ASP A 48 35.82 53.73 19.45
N CYS A 49 35.41 53.37 20.66
CA CYS A 49 36.19 53.43 21.90
C CYS A 49 36.50 52.02 22.43
N SER A 50 36.50 51.00 21.56
CA SER A 50 36.70 49.60 21.95
C SER A 50 38.14 49.25 22.28
N SER A 51 38.31 48.25 23.14
CA SER A 51 39.62 47.69 23.54
C SER A 51 40.57 48.72 24.20
N ARG A 52 40.03 49.72 24.91
CA ARG A 52 40.79 50.80 25.58
C ARG A 52 40.86 50.67 27.11
N GLU A 53 40.50 49.51 27.63
CA GLU A 53 40.41 49.18 29.06
C GLU A 53 39.50 50.08 29.91
N LEU A 54 38.57 50.81 29.28
CA LEU A 54 37.76 51.85 29.93
C LEU A 54 36.91 51.30 31.10
N THR A 55 36.85 52.06 32.20
CA THR A 55 36.01 51.77 33.38
C THR A 55 34.74 52.63 33.44
N ALA A 56 34.72 53.74 32.69
CA ALA A 56 33.56 54.61 32.45
C ALA A 56 33.51 55.02 30.97
N ALA A 57 32.40 55.59 30.51
CA ALA A 57 32.32 56.16 29.16
C ALA A 57 33.18 57.45 29.07
N PRO A 58 33.76 57.80 27.91
CA PRO A 58 34.43 59.08 27.72
C PRO A 58 33.43 60.25 27.83
N PRO A 59 33.77 61.37 28.48
CA PRO A 59 32.88 62.54 28.55
C PRO A 59 32.84 63.31 27.21
N ASP A 60 33.95 63.36 26.47
CA ASP A 60 34.15 64.22 25.31
C ASP A 60 33.64 63.60 23.98
N LEU A 61 32.42 63.05 23.98
CA LEU A 61 31.85 62.38 22.79
C LEU A 61 31.22 63.39 21.80
N PRO A 62 31.53 63.31 20.48
CA PRO A 62 30.95 64.23 19.50
C PRO A 62 29.42 64.12 19.38
N ALA A 63 28.70 65.24 19.48
CA ALA A 63 27.22 65.28 19.45
C ALA A 63 26.59 64.73 18.16
N ARG A 64 27.35 64.63 17.06
CA ARG A 64 26.92 64.01 15.80
C ARG A 64 26.84 62.47 15.84
N THR A 65 27.32 61.82 16.92
CA THR A 65 27.41 60.35 17.02
C THR A 65 26.05 59.67 16.86
N VAL A 66 25.95 58.77 15.88
CA VAL A 66 24.79 57.90 15.62
C VAL A 66 25.03 56.47 16.13
N SER A 67 26.26 55.99 16.05
CA SER A 67 26.66 54.66 16.53
C SER A 67 27.90 54.75 17.42
N LEU A 68 27.79 54.23 18.64
CA LEU A 68 28.85 54.27 19.66
C LEU A 68 29.28 52.85 20.06
N THR A 69 30.54 52.51 19.78
CA THR A 69 31.16 51.25 20.20
C THR A 69 32.01 51.45 21.46
N LEU A 70 31.63 50.81 22.55
CA LEU A 70 32.32 50.79 23.85
C LEU A 70 32.72 49.35 24.25
N SER A 71 32.77 48.44 23.27
CA SER A 71 32.99 47.01 23.45
C SER A 71 34.41 46.65 23.91
N HIS A 72 34.62 45.45 24.45
CA HIS A 72 35.94 44.96 24.89
C HIS A 72 36.64 45.87 25.94
N ASN A 73 35.87 46.46 26.85
CA ASN A 73 36.37 47.33 27.92
C ASN A 73 36.14 46.70 29.32
N LYS A 74 36.33 47.48 30.38
CA LYS A 74 36.20 47.07 31.80
C LYS A 74 35.00 47.76 32.48
N LEU A 75 33.97 48.12 31.71
CA LEU A 75 32.80 48.87 32.19
C LEU A 75 31.95 48.02 33.15
N THR A 76 31.72 48.54 34.36
CA THR A 76 30.79 48.01 35.38
C THR A 76 29.47 48.79 35.40
N THR A 77 29.52 50.08 35.03
CA THR A 77 28.42 51.04 34.94
C THR A 77 28.62 51.93 33.73
N ILE A 78 27.59 52.67 33.33
CA ILE A 78 27.63 53.62 32.22
C ILE A 78 27.39 55.02 32.79
N ASP A 79 28.15 56.01 32.31
CA ASP A 79 27.89 57.41 32.61
C ASP A 79 26.71 57.88 31.76
N VAL A 80 25.73 58.51 32.43
CA VAL A 80 24.48 58.94 31.82
C VAL A 80 24.63 60.32 31.16
N GLU A 81 25.45 61.21 31.73
CA GLU A 81 25.62 62.57 31.22
C GLU A 81 26.35 62.56 29.86
N ALA A 82 27.34 61.67 29.72
CA ALA A 82 28.04 61.41 28.46
C ALA A 82 27.13 60.89 27.33
N LEU A 83 26.04 60.17 27.66
CA LEU A 83 25.09 59.65 26.67
C LEU A 83 23.95 60.61 26.35
N ASP A 84 23.41 61.34 27.33
CA ASP A 84 22.26 62.21 27.12
C ASP A 84 22.60 63.41 26.22
N ASN A 85 23.86 63.83 26.22
CA ASN A 85 24.45 64.82 25.30
C ASN A 85 24.55 64.34 23.83
N LEU A 86 24.19 63.10 23.50
CA LEU A 86 24.17 62.57 22.14
C LEU A 86 22.72 62.58 21.56
N PRO A 87 22.31 63.62 20.81
CA PRO A 87 20.95 63.72 20.26
C PRO A 87 20.64 62.65 19.21
N ASN A 88 21.65 62.23 18.43
CA ASN A 88 21.47 61.39 17.25
C ASN A 88 21.71 59.88 17.50
N LEU A 89 22.03 59.47 18.73
CA LEU A 89 22.41 58.10 19.04
C LEU A 89 21.27 57.10 18.72
N ARG A 90 21.59 56.08 17.93
CA ARG A 90 20.70 54.99 17.49
C ARG A 90 21.26 53.60 17.79
N GLU A 91 22.58 53.44 17.77
CA GLU A 91 23.24 52.18 18.09
C GLU A 91 24.22 52.35 19.25
N LEU A 92 24.14 51.45 20.23
CA LEU A 92 25.04 51.41 21.39
C LEU A 92 25.57 49.99 21.60
N ARG A 93 26.89 49.84 21.51
CA ARG A 93 27.57 48.55 21.71
C ARG A 93 28.37 48.55 23.01
N LEU A 94 27.96 47.70 23.95
CA LEU A 94 28.51 47.54 25.30
C LEU A 94 28.99 46.11 25.54
N ASP A 95 29.26 45.37 24.47
CA ASP A 95 29.60 43.96 24.53
C ASP A 95 31.02 43.67 25.03
N HIS A 96 31.26 42.46 25.53
CA HIS A 96 32.55 42.04 26.11
C HIS A 96 33.06 42.97 27.24
N ASN A 97 32.15 43.39 28.12
CA ASN A 97 32.44 44.20 29.31
C ASN A 97 32.20 43.37 30.59
N VAL A 98 32.07 44.02 31.76
CA VAL A 98 31.84 43.36 33.06
C VAL A 98 30.53 43.79 33.74
N LEU A 99 29.56 44.27 32.95
CA LEU A 99 28.23 44.69 33.42
C LEU A 99 27.50 43.51 34.10
N THR A 100 26.94 43.75 35.29
CA THR A 100 26.22 42.73 36.09
C THR A 100 24.69 42.85 36.02
N SER A 101 24.20 43.96 35.48
CA SER A 101 22.79 44.24 35.18
C SER A 101 22.69 45.05 33.88
N ILE A 102 21.47 45.23 33.37
CA ILE A 102 21.23 46.14 32.23
C ILE A 102 21.44 47.59 32.73
N PRO A 103 22.32 48.39 32.09
CA PRO A 103 22.68 49.72 32.57
C PRO A 103 21.52 50.71 32.44
N HIS A 104 21.56 51.77 33.26
CA HIS A 104 20.68 52.93 33.09
C HIS A 104 21.24 53.82 31.98
N LEU A 105 20.43 54.15 30.96
CA LEU A 105 20.85 54.88 29.76
C LEU A 105 20.19 56.26 29.61
N GLY A 106 19.65 56.83 30.69
CA GLY A 106 19.14 58.21 30.73
C GLY A 106 18.00 58.48 29.75
N GLN A 107 17.98 59.68 29.18
CA GLN A 107 17.13 60.07 28.06
C GLN A 107 17.53 59.35 26.76
N ALA A 108 18.82 59.03 26.57
CA ALA A 108 19.33 58.29 25.41
C ALA A 108 18.67 56.90 25.25
N ALA A 109 18.22 56.28 26.35
CA ALA A 109 17.42 55.06 26.36
C ALA A 109 16.22 55.10 25.38
N SER A 110 15.56 56.26 25.26
CA SER A 110 14.41 56.47 24.38
C SER A 110 14.78 56.64 22.89
N LYS A 111 16.06 56.83 22.58
CA LYS A 111 16.58 57.16 21.23
C LYS A 111 17.24 55.96 20.54
N ILE A 112 17.73 54.99 21.33
CA ILE A 112 18.47 53.81 20.84
C ILE A 112 17.51 52.82 20.19
N VAL A 113 17.93 52.27 19.04
CA VAL A 113 17.25 51.26 18.22
C VAL A 113 17.95 49.90 18.34
N SER A 114 19.28 49.88 18.46
CA SER A 114 20.08 48.66 18.58
C SER A 114 20.98 48.73 19.82
N LEU A 115 20.79 47.79 20.76
CA LEU A 115 21.54 47.71 22.02
C LEU A 115 22.20 46.33 22.17
N TYR A 116 23.54 46.30 22.14
CA TYR A 116 24.33 45.08 22.27
C TYR A 116 24.99 45.00 23.63
N LEU A 117 24.59 44.02 24.44
CA LEU A 117 25.08 43.74 25.80
C LEU A 117 25.71 42.33 25.90
N HIS A 118 26.00 41.68 24.78
CA HIS A 118 26.48 40.30 24.77
C HIS A 118 27.86 40.12 25.41
N HIS A 119 28.17 38.92 25.93
CA HIS A 119 29.44 38.64 26.62
C HIS A 119 29.69 39.55 27.85
N ASN A 120 28.65 39.81 28.64
CA ASN A 120 28.74 40.49 29.95
C ASN A 120 28.46 39.47 31.09
N LYS A 121 28.19 39.96 32.31
CA LYS A 121 27.91 39.15 33.51
C LYS A 121 26.48 39.37 34.04
N ILE A 122 25.55 39.73 33.15
CA ILE A 122 24.15 40.03 33.50
C ILE A 122 23.45 38.75 33.96
N ARG A 123 22.83 38.78 35.15
CA ARG A 123 22.18 37.62 35.78
C ARG A 123 20.65 37.61 35.70
N THR A 124 20.05 38.79 35.60
CA THR A 124 18.60 39.00 35.68
C THR A 124 18.17 40.07 34.68
N ILE A 125 16.94 39.95 34.18
CA ILE A 125 16.30 40.96 33.36
C ILE A 125 15.29 41.72 34.24
N GLU A 126 15.70 42.91 34.69
CA GLU A 126 14.86 43.82 35.47
C GLU A 126 13.98 44.66 34.53
N GLY A 127 12.66 44.45 34.55
CA GLY A 127 11.72 45.21 33.71
C GLY A 127 11.81 46.73 33.90
N SER A 128 12.20 47.21 35.09
CA SER A 128 12.47 48.63 35.38
C SER A 128 13.68 49.20 34.63
N ARG A 129 14.65 48.37 34.23
CA ARG A 129 15.80 48.77 33.40
C ARG A 129 15.46 48.76 31.91
N ILE A 130 14.53 47.90 31.51
CA ILE A 130 14.09 47.79 30.10
C ILE A 130 12.97 48.78 29.76
N ALA A 131 12.09 49.15 30.69
CA ALA A 131 10.95 50.04 30.41
C ALA A 131 11.29 51.36 29.66
N PRO A 132 12.44 52.02 29.88
CA PRO A 132 12.82 53.21 29.11
C PRO A 132 13.26 52.95 27.65
N LEU A 133 13.56 51.69 27.29
CA LEU A 133 14.09 51.26 25.98
C LEU A 133 13.00 51.17 24.90
N VAL A 134 12.07 52.11 24.88
CA VAL A 134 10.85 52.04 24.05
C VAL A 134 11.13 51.94 22.55
N SER A 135 12.23 52.54 22.07
CA SER A 135 12.61 52.54 20.65
C SER A 135 13.51 51.37 20.23
N VAL A 136 13.92 50.50 21.16
CA VAL A 136 14.85 49.41 20.86
C VAL A 136 14.14 48.31 20.06
N GLU A 137 14.59 48.12 18.82
CA GLU A 137 14.15 47.05 17.94
C GLU A 137 15.06 45.81 18.04
N THR A 138 16.35 45.99 18.33
CA THR A 138 17.33 44.90 18.47
C THR A 138 17.99 44.91 19.85
N LEU A 139 17.80 43.84 20.62
CA LEU A 139 18.39 43.67 21.95
C LEU A 139 19.20 42.37 22.04
N ASP A 140 20.52 42.50 22.18
CA ASP A 140 21.41 41.35 22.36
C ASP A 140 21.89 41.19 23.80
N LEU A 141 21.32 40.21 24.50
CA LEU A 141 21.66 39.77 25.86
C LEU A 141 22.32 38.37 25.86
N SER A 142 22.87 37.94 24.72
CA SER A 142 23.51 36.62 24.59
C SER A 142 24.82 36.49 25.37
N ASN A 143 25.28 35.26 25.59
CA ASN A 143 26.55 34.95 26.26
C ASN A 143 26.71 35.64 27.63
N ASN A 144 25.61 35.74 28.40
CA ASN A 144 25.55 36.30 29.74
C ASN A 144 25.25 35.19 30.79
N ASP A 145 24.95 35.57 32.03
CA ASP A 145 24.70 34.66 33.16
C ASP A 145 23.21 34.42 33.47
N ILE A 146 22.28 34.84 32.60
CA ILE A 146 20.83 34.92 32.88
C ILE A 146 20.23 33.54 33.17
N THR A 147 19.55 33.38 34.31
CA THR A 147 19.08 32.07 34.82
C THR A 147 17.60 31.74 34.55
N GLU A 148 16.77 32.74 34.27
CA GLU A 148 15.31 32.62 34.15
C GLU A 148 14.72 33.80 33.36
N LEU A 149 13.52 33.62 32.79
CA LEU A 149 12.69 34.70 32.25
C LEU A 149 11.36 34.71 33.01
N ARG A 150 10.96 35.88 33.52
CA ARG A 150 9.76 36.07 34.34
C ARG A 150 8.73 36.98 33.68
N GLY A 151 7.47 36.91 34.12
CA GLY A 151 6.34 37.71 33.64
C GLY A 151 6.59 39.23 33.62
N TYR A 152 7.49 39.72 34.47
CA TYR A 152 7.86 41.14 34.57
C TYR A 152 9.23 41.48 33.95
N SER A 153 9.91 40.56 33.28
CA SER A 153 11.19 40.83 32.62
C SER A 153 11.05 41.76 31.42
N PHE A 154 9.93 41.68 30.69
CA PHE A 154 9.62 42.54 29.54
C PHE A 154 8.28 43.25 29.75
N PRO A 155 8.27 44.55 30.14
CA PRO A 155 7.03 45.33 30.25
C PRO A 155 6.43 45.68 28.89
N ALA A 156 5.17 46.12 28.88
CA ALA A 156 4.47 46.59 27.69
C ALA A 156 5.06 47.90 27.12
N GLY A 157 4.93 48.09 25.80
CA GLY A 157 5.33 49.30 25.06
C GLY A 157 6.61 49.17 24.23
N LEU A 158 7.42 48.14 24.47
CA LEU A 158 8.69 47.89 23.80
C LEU A 158 8.54 47.51 22.32
N GLN A 159 9.40 48.07 21.46
CA GLN A 159 9.39 47.80 20.01
C GLN A 159 10.34 46.67 19.54
N ILE A 160 10.78 45.79 20.46
CA ILE A 160 11.77 44.75 20.17
C ILE A 160 11.27 43.77 19.11
N LYS A 161 11.98 43.71 17.98
CA LYS A 161 11.79 42.76 16.87
C LYS A 161 12.75 41.57 17.00
N ASP A 162 13.98 41.84 17.42
CA ASP A 162 15.07 40.86 17.54
C ASP A 162 15.55 40.76 18.99
N LEU A 163 15.34 39.58 19.60
CA LEU A 163 15.76 39.29 20.98
C LEU A 163 16.72 38.10 21.04
N TYR A 164 17.99 38.39 21.38
CA TYR A 164 19.04 37.40 21.50
C TYR A 164 19.33 37.09 22.97
N LEU A 165 19.00 35.86 23.40
CA LEU A 165 19.18 35.34 24.76
C LEU A 165 19.99 34.03 24.76
N ASN A 166 20.65 33.71 23.64
CA ASN A 166 21.38 32.47 23.48
C ASN A 166 22.65 32.38 24.33
N ASN A 167 23.04 31.16 24.70
CA ASN A 167 24.24 30.85 25.50
C ASN A 167 24.23 31.51 26.90
N ASN A 168 23.04 31.61 27.50
CA ASN A 168 22.82 31.98 28.90
C ASN A 168 22.66 30.71 29.77
N LYS A 169 22.10 30.85 30.97
CA LYS A 169 21.86 29.77 31.94
C LYS A 169 20.36 29.48 32.14
N ILE A 170 19.48 29.97 31.24
CA ILE A 170 18.02 29.97 31.40
C ILE A 170 17.50 28.54 31.58
N GLY A 171 16.99 28.23 32.78
CA GLY A 171 16.49 26.90 33.14
C GLY A 171 14.99 26.72 32.97
N ALA A 172 14.23 27.80 33.17
CA ALA A 172 12.77 27.82 33.08
C ALA A 172 12.30 29.05 32.28
N LEU A 173 11.12 28.90 31.67
CA LEU A 173 10.34 29.96 31.04
C LEU A 173 9.04 30.10 31.85
N GLU A 174 8.82 31.24 32.50
CA GLU A 174 7.53 31.52 33.13
C GLU A 174 6.47 31.77 32.04
N LEU A 175 5.24 31.30 32.27
CA LEU A 175 4.14 31.47 31.32
C LEU A 175 3.86 32.98 31.13
N GLY A 176 3.83 33.43 29.88
CA GLY A 176 3.59 34.83 29.54
C GLY A 176 4.80 35.77 29.69
N ALA A 177 6.00 35.28 30.03
CA ALA A 177 7.21 36.09 30.21
C ALA A 177 7.67 36.92 28.98
N LEU A 178 7.04 36.73 27.83
CA LEU A 178 7.33 37.42 26.57
C LEU A 178 6.09 38.03 25.90
N ASP A 179 4.88 37.84 26.43
CA ASP A 179 3.63 38.12 25.70
C ASP A 179 3.44 39.61 25.39
N HIS A 180 3.98 40.50 26.22
CA HIS A 180 4.03 41.95 25.95
C HIS A 180 4.80 42.33 24.67
N LEU A 181 5.64 41.43 24.14
CA LEU A 181 6.38 41.60 22.88
C LEU A 181 5.63 40.99 21.68
N GLY A 182 4.47 40.35 21.86
CA GLY A 182 3.78 39.62 20.80
C GLY A 182 3.30 40.47 19.62
N SER A 183 3.21 41.79 19.79
CA SER A 183 2.88 42.76 18.76
C SER A 183 4.07 43.21 17.92
N THR A 184 5.31 42.86 18.29
CA THR A 184 6.55 43.43 17.71
C THR A 184 7.61 42.37 17.37
N LEU A 185 7.75 41.32 18.19
CA LEU A 185 8.83 40.34 18.11
C LEU A 185 8.72 39.43 16.87
N GLN A 186 9.85 39.28 16.17
CA GLN A 186 10.01 38.49 14.93
C GLN A 186 11.07 37.40 15.10
N VAL A 187 12.19 37.69 15.79
CA VAL A 187 13.28 36.75 16.03
C VAL A 187 13.51 36.56 17.53
N LEU A 188 13.49 35.30 17.97
CA LEU A 188 13.82 34.91 19.35
C LEU A 188 14.86 33.78 19.36
N ARG A 189 16.07 34.07 19.88
CA ARG A 189 17.11 33.05 20.07
C ARG A 189 17.31 32.68 21.54
N LEU A 190 16.84 31.50 21.92
CA LEU A 190 17.05 30.85 23.22
C LEU A 190 18.03 29.66 23.13
N SER A 191 18.73 29.53 21.99
CA SER A 191 19.79 28.55 21.73
C SER A 191 20.82 28.41 22.87
N ARG A 192 21.31 27.19 23.16
CA ARG A 192 22.36 26.93 24.17
C ARG A 192 22.02 27.35 25.62
N ASN A 193 20.78 27.21 26.04
CA ASN A 193 20.36 27.44 27.44
C ASN A 193 20.20 26.10 28.19
N ARG A 194 19.47 26.08 29.30
CA ARG A 194 19.25 24.91 30.17
C ARG A 194 17.77 24.46 30.21
N ILE A 195 16.93 24.98 29.32
CA ILE A 195 15.48 24.77 29.26
C ILE A 195 15.19 23.27 29.15
N SER A 196 14.48 22.70 30.13
CA SER A 196 14.17 21.26 30.22
C SER A 196 12.77 20.88 29.74
N GLN A 197 11.83 21.82 29.82
CA GLN A 197 10.42 21.71 29.42
C GLN A 197 9.97 23.07 28.87
N ILE A 198 8.91 23.05 28.06
CA ILE A 198 8.22 24.26 27.59
C ILE A 198 6.74 24.10 27.99
N PRO A 199 6.11 25.08 28.65
CA PRO A 199 4.69 25.02 28.97
C PRO A 199 3.80 24.84 27.73
N VAL A 200 2.61 24.27 27.92
CA VAL A 200 1.53 24.35 26.92
C VAL A 200 1.14 25.81 26.74
N ARG A 201 1.00 26.30 25.50
CA ARG A 201 0.77 27.71 25.15
C ARG A 201 1.81 28.69 25.73
N ALA A 202 3.09 28.34 25.66
CA ALA A 202 4.17 29.15 26.27
C ALA A 202 4.42 30.52 25.62
N PHE A 203 3.84 30.83 24.46
CA PHE A 203 4.22 32.00 23.65
C PHE A 203 3.02 32.65 22.93
N GLN A 204 2.54 33.80 23.40
CA GLN A 204 1.54 34.59 22.68
C GLN A 204 2.21 35.56 21.67
N LEU A 205 3.00 35.03 20.73
CA LEU A 205 3.87 35.79 19.82
C LEU A 205 3.46 35.65 18.33
N PRO A 206 2.31 36.19 17.89
CA PRO A 206 1.75 35.95 16.55
C PRO A 206 2.54 36.56 15.38
N ARG A 207 3.54 37.42 15.64
CA ARG A 207 4.47 37.97 14.63
C ARG A 207 5.83 37.25 14.56
N LEU A 208 6.10 36.30 15.45
CA LEU A 208 7.37 35.59 15.49
C LEU A 208 7.56 34.75 14.21
N THR A 209 8.69 34.88 13.53
CA THR A 209 9.03 34.15 12.30
C THR A 209 10.16 33.12 12.52
N LEU A 210 11.09 33.40 13.44
CA LEU A 210 12.18 32.50 13.83
C LEU A 210 12.22 32.27 15.34
N LEU A 211 12.13 31.00 15.74
CA LEU A 211 12.31 30.54 17.12
C LEU A 211 13.47 29.54 17.22
N GLU A 212 14.54 29.90 17.92
CA GLU A 212 15.64 28.98 18.20
C GLU A 212 15.67 28.49 19.64
N LEU A 213 15.50 27.17 19.81
CA LEU A 213 15.56 26.44 21.07
C LEU A 213 16.62 25.32 21.05
N ASN A 214 17.46 25.27 20.01
CA ASN A 214 18.46 24.22 19.82
C ASN A 214 19.58 24.24 20.87
N ARG A 215 20.16 23.07 21.21
CA ARG A 215 21.16 22.92 22.29
C ARG A 215 20.62 23.27 23.68
N ASN A 216 19.36 22.95 23.96
CA ASN A 216 18.77 23.00 25.31
C ASN A 216 18.70 21.58 25.91
N ARG A 217 17.78 21.33 26.86
CA ARG A 217 17.62 20.06 27.58
C ARG A 217 16.19 19.50 27.45
N ILE A 218 15.45 19.93 26.42
CA ILE A 218 14.03 19.60 26.22
C ILE A 218 13.89 18.09 25.99
N ARG A 219 13.02 17.43 26.77
CA ARG A 219 12.79 15.97 26.70
C ARG A 219 11.54 15.54 25.95
N GLN A 220 10.52 16.40 25.92
CA GLN A 220 9.27 16.15 25.21
C GLN A 220 8.69 17.47 24.69
N VAL A 221 7.87 17.40 23.64
CA VAL A 221 7.00 18.49 23.19
C VAL A 221 5.56 18.02 23.35
N GLU A 222 4.74 18.83 24.03
CA GLU A 222 3.35 18.51 24.35
C GLU A 222 2.38 19.18 23.37
N GLY A 223 1.13 18.70 23.34
CA GLY A 223 0.11 19.24 22.45
C GLY A 223 -0.11 20.72 22.75
N LEU A 224 -0.21 21.54 21.69
CA LEU A 224 -0.40 22.99 21.81
C LEU A 224 0.76 23.75 22.50
N THR A 225 1.97 23.16 22.66
CA THR A 225 3.15 23.88 23.20
C THR A 225 3.43 25.20 22.45
N PHE A 226 3.30 25.19 21.12
CA PHE A 226 3.62 26.33 20.25
C PHE A 226 2.38 27.07 19.70
N GLN A 227 1.19 26.83 20.27
CA GLN A 227 -0.02 27.60 19.94
C GLN A 227 0.21 29.09 20.25
N GLY A 228 -0.23 29.97 19.34
CA GLY A 228 0.00 31.42 19.41
C GLY A 228 1.08 31.93 18.44
N LEU A 229 1.92 31.05 17.88
CA LEU A 229 3.02 31.38 16.96
C LEU A 229 2.59 31.36 15.47
N SER A 230 1.45 31.99 15.16
CA SER A 230 0.76 31.90 13.85
C SER A 230 1.49 32.51 12.64
N SER A 231 2.68 33.08 12.82
CA SER A 231 3.57 33.53 11.73
C SER A 231 4.92 32.82 11.68
N LEU A 232 5.12 31.77 12.48
CA LEU A 232 6.40 31.08 12.57
C LEU A 232 6.73 30.38 11.24
N GLU A 233 7.91 30.68 10.70
CA GLU A 233 8.43 30.06 9.49
C GLU A 233 9.50 29.01 9.78
N VAL A 234 10.30 29.21 10.84
CA VAL A 234 11.44 28.36 11.18
C VAL A 234 11.48 28.05 12.68
N LEU A 235 11.44 26.76 13.02
CA LEU A 235 11.59 26.25 14.39
C LEU A 235 12.83 25.37 14.51
N LYS A 236 13.75 25.74 15.42
CA LYS A 236 15.00 25.01 15.67
C LYS A 236 15.01 24.34 17.03
N LEU A 237 14.82 23.02 17.07
CA LEU A 237 14.80 22.16 18.27
C LEU A 237 15.95 21.13 18.29
N GLN A 238 16.88 21.19 17.34
CA GLN A 238 17.98 20.23 17.22
C GLN A 238 18.97 20.25 18.40
N ARG A 239 19.65 19.12 18.68
CA ARG A 239 20.55 18.94 19.83
C ARG A 239 19.86 19.18 21.18
N ASN A 240 18.66 18.65 21.36
CA ASN A 240 17.99 18.58 22.66
C ASN A 240 18.10 17.14 23.20
N SER A 241 17.09 16.64 23.91
CA SER A 241 16.98 15.24 24.30
C SER A 241 15.55 14.73 24.08
N ILE A 242 14.91 15.22 23.01
CA ILE A 242 13.50 14.98 22.75
C ILE A 242 13.32 13.51 22.38
N SER A 243 12.64 12.75 23.22
CA SER A 243 12.31 11.34 23.00
C SER A 243 10.84 11.11 22.63
N LYS A 244 9.97 12.10 22.87
CA LYS A 244 8.55 12.05 22.53
C LYS A 244 8.04 13.38 21.99
N LEU A 245 7.31 13.29 20.88
CA LEU A 245 6.37 14.30 20.42
C LEU A 245 4.98 13.75 20.70
N THR A 246 4.07 14.55 21.25
CA THR A 246 2.66 14.16 21.38
C THR A 246 1.84 14.64 20.19
N ASP A 247 0.59 14.19 20.09
CA ASP A 247 -0.32 14.66 19.06
C ASP A 247 -0.60 16.16 19.23
N GLY A 248 -0.64 16.89 18.11
CA GLY A 248 -0.79 18.35 18.11
C GLY A 248 0.41 19.13 18.66
N ALA A 249 1.59 18.51 18.80
CA ALA A 249 2.81 19.17 19.30
C ALA A 249 3.18 20.46 18.53
N PHE A 250 2.94 20.46 17.21
CA PHE A 250 3.21 21.58 16.31
C PHE A 250 1.93 22.18 15.69
N TRP A 251 0.78 22.02 16.35
CA TRP A 251 -0.48 22.63 15.92
C TRP A 251 -0.39 24.17 15.95
N ASP A 252 -1.26 24.85 15.19
CA ASP A 252 -1.25 26.30 14.92
C ASP A 252 -0.07 26.82 14.05
N LEU A 253 0.97 26.02 13.82
CA LEU A 253 2.16 26.39 13.02
C LEU A 253 1.95 26.29 11.49
N ALA A 254 0.79 26.70 10.99
CA ALA A 254 0.36 26.50 9.60
C ALA A 254 1.24 27.19 8.54
N LYS A 255 2.06 28.19 8.91
CA LYS A 255 3.03 28.87 8.02
C LYS A 255 4.45 28.30 8.10
N MET A 256 4.73 27.33 8.97
CA MET A 256 6.09 26.83 9.17
C MET A 256 6.63 26.18 7.89
N LYS A 257 7.82 26.62 7.47
CA LYS A 257 8.54 26.18 6.27
C LYS A 257 9.65 25.18 6.62
N ALA A 258 10.34 25.36 7.75
CA ALA A 258 11.44 24.50 8.17
C ALA A 258 11.36 24.11 9.67
N LEU A 259 11.49 22.80 9.92
CA LEU A 259 11.52 22.22 11.26
C LEU A 259 12.80 21.40 11.45
N HIS A 260 13.63 21.79 12.41
CA HIS A 260 14.86 21.08 12.77
C HIS A 260 14.71 20.32 14.08
N LEU A 261 14.76 19.00 14.01
CA LEU A 261 14.67 18.04 15.11
C LEU A 261 15.92 17.13 15.19
N ASP A 262 16.99 17.46 14.47
CA ASP A 262 18.22 16.65 14.42
C ASP A 262 18.88 16.47 15.80
N TYR A 263 19.70 15.43 15.98
CA TYR A 263 20.42 15.18 17.23
C TYR A 263 19.47 15.16 18.45
N ASN A 264 18.46 14.31 18.39
CA ASN A 264 17.49 14.07 19.47
C ASN A 264 17.39 12.54 19.70
N ASN A 265 16.38 12.08 20.44
CA ASN A 265 16.21 10.67 20.83
C ASN A 265 14.86 10.12 20.33
N LEU A 266 14.37 10.60 19.18
CA LEU A 266 13.12 10.14 18.58
C LEU A 266 13.27 8.71 18.05
N THR A 267 12.40 7.79 18.47
CA THR A 267 12.35 6.41 17.96
C THR A 267 11.36 6.23 16.80
N GLU A 268 10.42 7.16 16.66
CA GLU A 268 9.48 7.27 15.55
C GLU A 268 8.95 8.71 15.44
N VAL A 269 8.29 9.01 14.33
CA VAL A 269 7.46 10.22 14.16
C VAL A 269 6.03 9.74 13.91
N ASN A 270 5.14 9.99 14.87
CA ASN A 270 3.75 9.57 14.77
C ASN A 270 2.92 10.59 13.94
N SER A 271 1.77 10.16 13.43
CA SER A 271 0.96 10.99 12.55
C SER A 271 0.35 12.22 13.22
N GLY A 272 -0.04 12.10 14.50
CA GLY A 272 -0.61 13.22 15.26
C GLY A 272 0.39 14.34 15.57
N SER A 273 1.70 14.06 15.69
CA SER A 273 2.71 15.10 15.98
C SER A 273 2.89 16.11 14.85
N LEU A 274 2.76 15.67 13.59
CA LEU A 274 2.85 16.52 12.39
C LEU A 274 1.53 17.21 12.00
N TYR A 275 0.47 17.02 12.80
CA TYR A 275 -0.86 17.55 12.50
C TYR A 275 -0.87 19.09 12.42
N GLY A 276 -1.28 19.61 11.27
CA GLY A 276 -1.38 21.05 10.98
C GLY A 276 -0.23 21.65 10.15
N LEU A 277 0.82 20.88 9.84
CA LEU A 277 2.04 21.37 9.17
C LEU A 277 1.94 21.52 7.64
N THR A 278 0.86 22.14 7.18
CA THR A 278 0.43 22.20 5.76
C THR A 278 1.33 23.00 4.82
N SER A 279 2.23 23.84 5.35
CA SER A 279 3.20 24.63 4.58
C SER A 279 4.65 24.14 4.70
N LEU A 280 4.90 23.03 5.40
CA LEU A 280 6.25 22.56 5.70
C LEU A 280 6.97 22.12 4.42
N GLN A 281 8.18 22.67 4.21
CA GLN A 281 9.03 22.41 3.04
C GLN A 281 10.31 21.65 3.41
N GLN A 282 10.82 21.81 4.62
CA GLN A 282 12.04 21.13 5.07
C GLN A 282 11.84 20.50 6.46
N LEU A 283 12.15 19.22 6.58
CA LEU A 283 12.06 18.45 7.83
C LEU A 283 13.38 17.71 8.07
N PHE A 284 14.08 18.12 9.11
CA PHE A 284 15.39 17.58 9.46
C PHE A 284 15.29 16.75 10.74
N LEU A 285 15.46 15.43 10.61
CA LEU A 285 15.33 14.41 11.65
C LEU A 285 16.62 13.59 11.81
N SER A 286 17.76 14.09 11.32
CA SER A 286 19.00 13.33 11.30
C SER A 286 19.60 13.12 12.69
N ASN A 287 20.39 12.09 12.90
CA ASN A 287 20.96 11.78 14.22
C ASN A 287 19.86 11.60 15.29
N ASN A 288 18.93 10.68 15.03
CA ASN A 288 17.90 10.23 15.96
C ASN A 288 17.97 8.69 16.08
N SER A 289 16.91 8.03 16.53
CA SER A 289 16.83 6.56 16.65
C SER A 289 15.61 6.00 15.90
N ILE A 290 15.19 6.68 14.82
CA ILE A 290 13.97 6.35 14.09
C ILE A 290 14.16 5.00 13.40
N ALA A 291 13.32 4.02 13.77
CA ALA A 291 13.42 2.64 13.28
C ALA A 291 12.44 2.30 12.14
N ARG A 292 11.42 3.14 11.94
CA ARG A 292 10.37 2.94 10.92
C ARG A 292 9.82 4.27 10.39
N ILE A 293 9.35 4.26 9.14
CA ILE A 293 8.59 5.34 8.52
C ILE A 293 7.10 5.03 8.66
N ASN A 294 6.29 6.01 9.10
CA ASN A 294 4.83 5.88 9.19
C ASN A 294 4.16 6.67 8.05
N PRO A 295 3.46 6.01 7.08
CA PRO A 295 2.85 6.69 5.94
C PRO A 295 1.77 7.72 6.31
N ASP A 296 1.09 7.57 7.45
CA ASP A 296 -0.01 8.45 7.83
C ASP A 296 0.45 9.85 8.25
N GLY A 297 1.68 10.01 8.76
CA GLY A 297 2.16 11.31 9.22
C GLY A 297 2.42 12.31 8.10
N TRP A 298 2.83 11.80 6.93
CA TRP A 298 3.14 12.61 5.75
C TRP A 298 1.90 13.28 5.13
N LYS A 299 0.70 12.78 5.44
CA LYS A 299 -0.58 13.34 4.95
C LYS A 299 -0.79 14.80 5.34
N PHE A 300 -0.16 15.28 6.42
CA PHE A 300 -0.31 16.66 6.90
C PHE A 300 0.74 17.65 6.36
N CYS A 301 1.81 17.16 5.72
CA CYS A 301 2.94 17.97 5.24
C CYS A 301 3.28 17.67 3.76
N GLN A 302 2.27 17.61 2.90
CA GLN A 302 2.41 17.19 1.49
C GLN A 302 3.33 18.08 0.63
N LYS A 303 3.55 19.34 1.05
CA LYS A 303 4.45 20.31 0.38
C LYS A 303 5.93 20.14 0.73
N LEU A 304 6.29 19.06 1.43
CA LEU A 304 7.66 18.80 1.86
C LEU A 304 8.57 18.60 0.65
N ARG A 305 9.62 19.44 0.54
CA ARG A 305 10.63 19.41 -0.52
C ARG A 305 11.92 18.74 -0.10
N GLU A 306 12.25 18.76 1.20
CA GLU A 306 13.46 18.15 1.76
C GLU A 306 13.14 17.36 3.03
N LEU A 307 13.44 16.06 3.01
CA LEU A 307 13.34 15.16 4.15
C LEU A 307 14.72 14.57 4.44
N ASN A 308 15.25 14.82 5.64
CA ASN A 308 16.52 14.28 6.10
C ASN A 308 16.31 13.31 7.27
N LEU A 309 16.44 12.02 6.98
CA LEU A 309 16.36 10.90 7.92
C LEU A 309 17.73 10.19 8.08
N SER A 310 18.83 10.77 7.60
CA SER A 310 20.17 10.19 7.75
C SER A 310 20.62 10.04 9.21
N TYR A 311 21.52 9.10 9.52
CA TYR A 311 21.95 8.80 10.89
C TYR A 311 20.73 8.44 11.78
N ASN A 312 20.01 7.38 11.40
CA ASN A 312 18.91 6.79 12.14
C ASN A 312 19.06 5.24 12.14
N ASN A 313 18.01 4.50 12.48
CA ASN A 313 18.02 3.03 12.59
C ASN A 313 16.98 2.36 11.66
N LEU A 314 16.71 2.95 10.49
CA LEU A 314 15.80 2.40 9.48
C LEU A 314 16.41 1.14 8.87
N THR A 315 15.65 0.04 8.83
CA THR A 315 16.10 -1.27 8.31
C THR A 315 15.49 -1.62 6.94
N ARG A 316 14.35 -1.03 6.60
CA ARG A 316 13.60 -1.28 5.36
C ARG A 316 12.86 -0.05 4.86
N LEU A 317 12.54 -0.03 3.56
CA LEU A 317 11.62 0.91 2.92
C LEU A 317 10.52 0.12 2.19
N ASP A 318 9.26 0.45 2.47
CA ASP A 318 8.08 -0.30 2.02
C ASP A 318 7.23 0.46 1.00
N GLU A 319 6.47 -0.24 0.17
CA GLU A 319 5.56 0.37 -0.82
C GLU A 319 4.54 1.30 -0.15
N GLY A 320 4.31 2.46 -0.75
CA GLY A 320 3.39 3.45 -0.23
C GLY A 320 3.94 4.32 0.93
N SER A 321 5.01 3.90 1.61
CA SER A 321 5.53 4.53 2.84
C SER A 321 5.84 6.04 2.73
N LEU A 322 6.16 6.53 1.53
CA LEU A 322 6.44 7.93 1.21
C LEU A 322 5.52 8.49 0.11
N SER A 323 4.54 7.73 -0.36
CA SER A 323 3.81 7.98 -1.62
C SER A 323 3.04 9.31 -1.71
N VAL A 324 2.66 9.90 -0.57
CA VAL A 324 1.94 11.18 -0.50
C VAL A 324 2.85 12.41 -0.61
N LEU A 325 4.18 12.25 -0.58
CA LEU A 325 5.16 13.33 -0.66
C LEU A 325 5.53 13.67 -2.12
N GLY A 326 4.51 13.95 -2.95
CA GLY A 326 4.68 14.18 -4.38
C GLY A 326 5.62 15.35 -4.74
N ASP A 327 5.67 16.38 -3.88
CA ASP A 327 6.50 17.59 -4.01
C ASP A 327 7.96 17.38 -3.51
N LEU A 328 8.34 16.19 -3.03
CA LEU A 328 9.67 15.95 -2.45
C LEU A 328 10.77 16.03 -3.51
N HIS A 329 11.74 16.91 -3.32
CA HIS A 329 12.89 17.11 -4.23
C HIS A 329 14.15 16.41 -3.73
N THR A 330 14.35 16.35 -2.41
CA THR A 330 15.55 15.78 -1.76
C THR A 330 15.14 14.83 -0.64
N LEU A 331 15.61 13.59 -0.71
CA LEU A 331 15.44 12.56 0.32
C LEU A 331 16.81 12.04 0.76
N ARG A 332 17.16 12.24 2.03
CA ARG A 332 18.38 11.67 2.63
C ARG A 332 18.05 10.58 3.63
N LEU A 333 18.64 9.42 3.40
CA LEU A 333 18.50 8.19 4.18
C LEU A 333 19.87 7.56 4.48
N GLY A 334 20.97 8.21 4.08
CA GLY A 334 22.33 7.73 4.29
C GLY A 334 22.69 7.53 5.78
N HIS A 335 23.61 6.61 6.09
CA HIS A 335 23.93 6.19 7.46
C HIS A 335 22.68 5.66 8.22
N ASN A 336 22.03 4.65 7.67
CA ASN A 336 21.01 3.83 8.34
C ASN A 336 21.42 2.34 8.20
N THR A 337 20.54 1.41 8.56
CA THR A 337 20.74 -0.05 8.41
C THR A 337 19.83 -0.64 7.33
N ILE A 338 19.50 0.16 6.29
CA ILE A 338 18.54 -0.23 5.25
C ILE A 338 19.18 -1.34 4.41
N SER A 339 18.72 -2.58 4.62
CA SER A 339 19.09 -3.74 3.82
C SER A 339 18.02 -4.11 2.80
N HIS A 340 16.80 -3.60 2.95
CA HIS A 340 15.65 -3.92 2.11
C HIS A 340 14.93 -2.68 1.58
N ILE A 341 14.57 -2.71 0.30
CA ILE A 341 13.73 -1.70 -0.36
C ILE A 341 12.78 -2.49 -1.25
N THR A 342 11.47 -2.41 -0.97
CA THR A 342 10.48 -3.15 -1.75
C THR A 342 10.35 -2.60 -3.16
N GLU A 343 9.77 -3.42 -4.04
CA GLU A 343 9.27 -2.95 -5.32
C GLU A 343 8.32 -1.75 -5.12
N GLY A 344 8.51 -0.66 -5.87
CA GLY A 344 7.66 0.54 -5.74
C GLY A 344 7.79 1.36 -4.44
N ALA A 345 8.80 1.14 -3.58
CA ALA A 345 8.96 1.90 -2.32
C ALA A 345 8.97 3.44 -2.50
N PHE A 346 9.49 3.92 -3.63
CA PHE A 346 9.54 5.35 -3.98
C PHE A 346 8.40 5.82 -4.92
N ARG A 347 7.44 4.95 -5.24
CA ARG A 347 6.30 5.26 -6.12
C ARG A 347 5.48 6.43 -5.55
N GLY A 348 5.38 7.49 -6.34
CA GLY A 348 4.66 8.73 -5.98
C GLY A 348 5.56 9.95 -5.83
N LEU A 349 6.88 9.76 -5.62
CA LEU A 349 7.88 10.84 -5.44
C LEU A 349 8.27 11.53 -6.77
N LYS A 350 7.27 11.99 -7.53
CA LYS A 350 7.41 12.49 -8.91
C LYS A 350 8.30 13.73 -9.07
N ALA A 351 8.51 14.51 -8.00
CA ALA A 351 9.41 15.66 -8.01
C ALA A 351 10.86 15.34 -7.63
N LEU A 352 11.18 14.11 -7.22
CA LEU A 352 12.46 13.78 -6.57
C LEU A 352 13.64 13.97 -7.53
N ARG A 353 14.64 14.74 -7.08
CA ARG A 353 15.87 15.05 -7.82
C ARG A 353 17.10 14.42 -7.18
N VAL A 354 17.11 14.33 -5.85
CA VAL A 354 18.26 13.85 -5.07
C VAL A 354 17.81 12.76 -4.09
N LEU A 355 18.44 11.58 -4.20
CA LEU A 355 18.25 10.43 -3.30
C LEU A 355 19.61 9.98 -2.76
N GLU A 356 19.79 10.08 -1.45
CA GLU A 356 21.07 9.78 -0.77
C GLU A 356 20.85 8.58 0.18
N LEU A 357 21.34 7.40 -0.24
CA LEU A 357 21.22 6.07 0.39
C LEU A 357 22.61 5.49 0.75
N ASP A 358 23.60 6.34 0.96
CA ASP A 358 24.97 5.95 1.29
C ASP A 358 25.08 5.28 2.67
N HIS A 359 26.15 4.53 2.93
CA HIS A 359 26.45 3.92 4.22
C HIS A 359 25.26 3.16 4.84
N ASN A 360 24.63 2.30 4.04
CA ASN A 360 23.54 1.41 4.43
C ASN A 360 23.95 -0.06 4.17
N ASP A 361 23.03 -1.01 4.36
CA ASP A 361 23.25 -2.44 4.16
C ASP A 361 22.68 -2.97 2.82
N ILE A 362 22.44 -2.07 1.85
CA ILE A 362 21.81 -2.40 0.56
C ILE A 362 22.70 -3.36 -0.23
N SER A 363 22.12 -4.46 -0.69
CA SER A 363 22.75 -5.45 -1.57
C SER A 363 21.75 -6.00 -2.57
N GLY A 364 20.84 -6.89 -2.13
CA GLY A 364 19.88 -7.59 -2.99
C GLY A 364 18.99 -6.68 -3.84
N THR A 365 18.68 -5.46 -3.39
CA THR A 365 17.94 -4.46 -4.19
C THR A 365 18.59 -4.11 -5.53
N ILE A 366 19.93 -4.22 -5.63
CA ILE A 366 20.72 -3.88 -6.82
C ILE A 366 21.23 -5.15 -7.54
N GLU A 367 21.34 -6.26 -6.81
CA GLU A 367 21.75 -7.56 -7.34
C GLU A 367 20.59 -8.35 -7.99
N ASP A 368 19.33 -8.06 -7.62
CA ASP A 368 18.10 -8.60 -8.19
C ASP A 368 17.45 -7.60 -9.18
N THR A 369 16.62 -8.10 -10.10
CA THR A 369 15.86 -7.29 -11.07
C THR A 369 14.62 -6.63 -10.44
N ASN A 370 14.76 -6.03 -9.26
CA ASN A 370 13.68 -5.33 -8.57
C ASN A 370 13.52 -3.90 -9.08
N GLY A 371 12.30 -3.54 -9.50
CA GLY A 371 11.90 -2.16 -9.79
C GLY A 371 11.76 -1.27 -8.55
N ALA A 372 12.74 -1.30 -7.64
CA ALA A 372 12.75 -0.54 -6.39
C ALA A 372 12.72 0.99 -6.65
N PHE A 373 13.44 1.45 -7.68
CA PHE A 373 13.46 2.84 -8.14
C PHE A 373 12.42 3.17 -9.23
N SER A 374 11.44 2.29 -9.47
CA SER A 374 10.41 2.55 -10.49
C SER A 374 9.53 3.75 -10.13
N GLY A 375 9.26 4.63 -11.10
CA GLY A 375 8.53 5.88 -10.89
C GLY A 375 9.37 7.04 -10.33
N LEU A 376 10.70 6.91 -10.30
CA LEU A 376 11.66 7.99 -10.01
C LEU A 376 12.15 8.69 -11.28
N ASP A 377 11.24 8.85 -12.25
CA ASP A 377 11.49 9.39 -13.60
C ASP A 377 12.15 10.78 -13.59
N SER A 378 12.02 11.53 -12.49
CA SER A 378 12.60 12.85 -12.27
C SER A 378 14.04 12.87 -11.69
N LEU A 379 14.56 11.73 -11.23
CA LEU A 379 15.76 11.69 -10.40
C LEU A 379 17.02 12.09 -11.18
N ASN A 380 17.78 13.02 -10.63
CA ASN A 380 19.02 13.54 -11.21
C ASN A 380 20.27 12.93 -10.55
N LYS A 381 20.24 12.71 -9.23
CA LYS A 381 21.36 12.25 -8.42
C LYS A 381 20.96 11.10 -7.48
N LEU A 382 21.68 9.98 -7.57
CA LEU A 382 21.56 8.81 -6.70
C LEU A 382 22.91 8.48 -6.06
N ILE A 383 22.97 8.47 -4.74
CA ILE A 383 24.14 8.00 -3.98
C ILE A 383 23.83 6.66 -3.31
N LEU A 384 24.62 5.64 -3.63
CA LEU A 384 24.63 4.29 -3.04
C LEU A 384 26.03 3.94 -2.48
N PHE A 385 26.85 4.96 -2.20
CA PHE A 385 28.23 4.81 -1.71
C PHE A 385 28.31 3.99 -0.42
N GLY A 386 29.31 3.12 -0.26
CA GLY A 386 29.58 2.43 1.01
C GLY A 386 28.52 1.41 1.45
N ASN A 387 27.75 0.86 0.51
CA ASN A 387 26.76 -0.19 0.74
C ASN A 387 27.40 -1.60 0.63
N LYS A 388 26.59 -2.67 0.49
CA LYS A 388 27.03 -4.07 0.41
C LYS A 388 26.86 -4.68 -0.99
N ILE A 389 26.73 -3.85 -2.02
CA ILE A 389 26.41 -4.27 -3.40
C ILE A 389 27.57 -5.08 -3.98
N LYS A 390 27.33 -6.37 -4.28
CA LYS A 390 28.31 -7.27 -4.94
C LYS A 390 28.11 -7.37 -6.44
N SER A 391 26.92 -7.07 -6.95
CA SER A 391 26.67 -7.03 -8.38
C SER A 391 25.54 -6.08 -8.77
N VAL A 392 25.48 -5.72 -10.04
CA VAL A 392 24.44 -4.86 -10.61
C VAL A 392 23.72 -5.64 -11.70
N ALA A 393 22.40 -5.79 -11.56
CA ALA A 393 21.54 -6.41 -12.56
C ALA A 393 21.15 -5.42 -13.69
N GLU A 394 20.84 -5.93 -14.88
CA GLU A 394 20.41 -5.15 -16.05
C GLU A 394 19.30 -4.15 -15.72
N ASN A 395 18.31 -4.60 -14.94
CA ASN A 395 17.12 -3.82 -14.61
C ASN A 395 17.18 -3.13 -13.22
N ALA A 396 18.34 -3.13 -12.55
CA ALA A 396 18.51 -2.55 -11.21
C ALA A 396 18.24 -1.04 -11.13
N PHE A 397 18.36 -0.32 -12.26
CA PHE A 397 18.12 1.12 -12.38
C PHE A 397 16.91 1.47 -13.28
N LEU A 398 15.97 0.54 -13.42
CA LEU A 398 14.74 0.75 -14.18
C LEU A 398 13.90 1.90 -13.57
N GLY A 399 13.56 2.89 -14.40
CA GLY A 399 12.88 4.13 -13.98
C GLY A 399 13.80 5.35 -13.80
N LEU A 400 15.13 5.20 -13.89
CA LEU A 400 16.09 6.29 -13.67
C LEU A 400 16.58 6.97 -14.97
N GLU A 401 15.69 7.19 -15.94
CA GLU A 401 16.09 7.68 -17.27
C GLU A 401 16.68 9.11 -17.27
N SER A 402 16.26 9.97 -16.33
CA SER A 402 16.80 11.33 -16.13
C SER A 402 18.08 11.40 -15.30
N LEU A 403 18.65 10.27 -14.87
CA LEU A 403 19.79 10.27 -13.95
C LEU A 403 21.06 10.82 -14.61
N GLU A 404 21.67 11.81 -13.97
CA GLU A 404 22.91 12.45 -14.41
C GLU A 404 24.11 12.05 -13.54
N HIS A 405 23.87 11.74 -12.26
CA HIS A 405 24.91 11.43 -11.27
C HIS A 405 24.59 10.14 -10.51
N LEU A 406 25.42 9.11 -10.69
CA LEU A 406 25.35 7.84 -9.94
C LEU A 406 26.65 7.60 -9.17
N ASN A 407 26.55 7.29 -7.87
CA ASN A 407 27.70 6.91 -7.05
C ASN A 407 27.52 5.52 -6.42
N LEU A 408 28.33 4.58 -6.89
CA LEU A 408 28.47 3.19 -6.43
C LEU A 408 29.83 2.93 -5.74
N GLY A 409 30.64 3.96 -5.49
CA GLY A 409 31.95 3.83 -4.83
C GLY A 409 31.86 3.20 -3.45
N GLY A 410 32.95 2.58 -2.98
CA GLY A 410 32.99 1.92 -1.66
C GLY A 410 32.10 0.66 -1.56
N ASN A 411 31.61 0.14 -2.68
CA ASN A 411 30.95 -1.16 -2.77
C ASN A 411 31.91 -2.18 -3.39
N ALA A 412 31.96 -3.41 -2.88
CA ALA A 412 32.77 -4.50 -3.41
C ALA A 412 32.13 -5.14 -4.67
N VAL A 413 31.86 -4.33 -5.69
CA VAL A 413 31.18 -4.75 -6.92
C VAL A 413 32.07 -5.73 -7.69
N ARG A 414 31.52 -6.91 -7.98
CA ARG A 414 32.19 -8.02 -8.67
C ARG A 414 31.76 -8.17 -10.13
N SER A 415 30.47 -7.99 -10.43
CA SER A 415 29.93 -8.13 -11.80
C SER A 415 28.85 -7.11 -12.09
N ILE A 416 28.87 -6.49 -13.26
CA ILE A 416 27.83 -5.60 -13.77
C ILE A 416 27.32 -6.23 -15.06
N GLN A 417 26.03 -6.58 -15.11
CA GLN A 417 25.45 -7.20 -16.32
C GLN A 417 25.51 -6.25 -17.52
N PRO A 418 25.60 -6.78 -18.76
CA PRO A 418 25.38 -6.00 -19.98
C PRO A 418 24.13 -5.13 -19.88
N ASP A 419 24.20 -3.94 -20.50
CA ASP A 419 23.11 -2.96 -20.58
C ASP A 419 22.49 -2.46 -19.26
N ALA A 420 23.08 -2.77 -18.09
CA ALA A 420 22.65 -2.26 -16.78
C ALA A 420 22.65 -0.72 -16.65
N PHE A 421 23.35 -0.03 -17.56
CA PHE A 421 23.36 1.43 -17.64
C PHE A 421 22.67 1.98 -18.90
N SER A 422 22.08 1.13 -19.75
CA SER A 422 21.51 1.47 -21.06
C SER A 422 20.38 2.52 -21.01
N LYS A 423 19.55 2.47 -19.96
CA LYS A 423 18.40 3.38 -19.78
C LYS A 423 18.83 4.79 -19.35
N MET A 424 19.97 4.92 -18.66
CA MET A 424 20.49 6.18 -18.11
C MET A 424 21.20 7.02 -19.19
N LYS A 425 20.45 7.41 -20.22
CA LYS A 425 20.96 8.12 -21.41
C LYS A 425 21.64 9.46 -21.07
N ASN A 426 21.20 10.09 -19.98
CA ASN A 426 21.62 11.40 -19.49
C ASN A 426 22.82 11.37 -18.51
N LEU A 427 23.41 10.19 -18.25
CA LEU A 427 24.46 10.03 -17.23
C LEU A 427 25.73 10.83 -17.56
N LYS A 428 26.08 11.78 -16.69
CA LYS A 428 27.26 12.67 -16.78
C LYS A 428 28.38 12.26 -15.83
N SER A 429 28.07 11.51 -14.77
CA SER A 429 29.02 11.12 -13.73
C SER A 429 28.66 9.75 -13.16
N LEU A 430 29.64 8.85 -13.15
CA LEU A 430 29.54 7.49 -12.62
C LEU A 430 30.74 7.21 -11.75
N LEU A 431 30.56 7.23 -10.43
CA LEU A 431 31.59 6.90 -9.46
C LEU A 431 31.52 5.40 -9.15
N ILE A 432 32.57 4.65 -9.52
CA ILE A 432 32.76 3.24 -9.17
C ILE A 432 34.16 3.10 -8.58
N GLN A 433 34.27 2.40 -7.45
CA GLN A 433 35.55 2.07 -6.82
C GLN A 433 35.46 0.65 -6.27
N SER A 434 36.07 -0.31 -6.97
CA SER A 434 36.13 -1.72 -6.56
C SER A 434 37.37 -2.40 -7.13
N ASP A 435 38.02 -3.21 -6.29
CA ASP A 435 39.16 -4.08 -6.62
C ASP A 435 38.74 -5.53 -6.94
N SER A 436 37.43 -5.78 -6.93
CA SER A 436 36.84 -7.08 -6.70
C SER A 436 36.19 -7.70 -7.95
N PHE A 437 36.45 -7.14 -9.13
CA PHE A 437 35.78 -7.50 -10.38
C PHE A 437 36.13 -8.89 -10.92
N LEU A 438 35.10 -9.54 -11.48
CA LEU A 438 35.19 -10.66 -12.40
C LEU A 438 35.38 -10.10 -13.81
N CYS A 439 36.59 -10.19 -14.35
CA CYS A 439 36.90 -9.76 -15.71
C CYS A 439 36.68 -10.90 -16.71
N ASP A 440 35.46 -11.45 -16.67
CA ASP A 440 34.94 -12.45 -17.60
C ASP A 440 34.23 -11.76 -18.79
N CYS A 441 33.68 -12.55 -19.73
CA CYS A 441 32.99 -12.01 -20.90
C CYS A 441 31.76 -11.15 -20.58
N GLN A 442 31.16 -11.26 -19.39
CA GLN A 442 30.03 -10.41 -18.96
C GLN A 442 30.47 -8.97 -18.64
N LEU A 443 31.76 -8.75 -18.35
CA LEU A 443 32.32 -7.41 -18.09
C LEU A 443 32.94 -6.77 -19.35
N GLN A 444 33.14 -7.51 -20.44
CA GLN A 444 33.85 -7.08 -21.66
C GLN A 444 33.33 -5.76 -22.25
N TRP A 445 32.03 -5.49 -22.16
CA TRP A 445 31.39 -4.28 -22.69
C TRP A 445 31.75 -3.01 -21.90
N LEU A 446 32.02 -3.14 -20.60
CA LEU A 446 32.07 -2.01 -19.66
C LEU A 446 33.23 -1.03 -19.92
N PRO A 447 34.49 -1.45 -20.17
CA PRO A 447 35.58 -0.52 -20.43
C PRO A 447 35.34 0.34 -21.68
N GLY A 448 34.86 -0.29 -22.77
CA GLY A 448 34.54 0.41 -24.02
C GLY A 448 33.38 1.39 -23.86
N TRP A 449 32.31 0.97 -23.17
CA TRP A 449 31.17 1.83 -22.85
C TRP A 449 31.59 3.06 -22.03
N LEU A 450 32.37 2.87 -20.95
CA LEU A 450 32.86 3.95 -20.09
C LEU A 450 33.70 4.98 -20.87
N VAL A 451 34.62 4.52 -21.73
CA VAL A 451 35.44 5.39 -22.57
C VAL A 451 34.59 6.15 -23.59
N SER A 452 33.63 5.49 -24.24
CA SER A 452 32.71 6.15 -25.19
C SER A 452 31.84 7.24 -24.56
N ARG A 453 31.65 7.19 -23.24
CA ARG A 453 30.87 8.14 -22.44
C ARG A 453 31.73 9.16 -21.67
N LEU A 454 33.06 9.11 -21.82
CA LEU A 454 34.04 9.92 -21.08
C LEU A 454 33.99 9.73 -19.54
N LEU A 455 33.46 8.60 -19.07
CA LEU A 455 33.25 8.30 -17.64
C LEU A 455 34.46 7.65 -16.95
N GLN A 456 35.51 7.28 -17.70
CA GLN A 456 36.66 6.55 -17.15
C GLN A 456 37.40 7.30 -16.03
N ALA A 457 37.35 8.65 -16.02
CA ALA A 457 38.03 9.46 -15.01
C ALA A 457 37.42 9.36 -13.59
N SER A 458 36.18 8.86 -13.46
CA SER A 458 35.50 8.65 -12.17
C SER A 458 35.38 7.16 -11.78
N VAL A 459 36.02 6.26 -12.53
CA VAL A 459 35.97 4.81 -12.29
C VAL A 459 37.34 4.24 -11.94
N SER A 460 37.47 3.75 -10.71
CA SER A 460 38.60 2.91 -10.27
C SER A 460 38.12 1.46 -10.22
N ALA A 461 38.56 0.66 -11.19
CA ALA A 461 38.14 -0.73 -11.34
C ALA A 461 39.35 -1.61 -11.71
N THR A 462 39.64 -2.60 -10.86
CA THR A 462 40.64 -3.63 -11.11
C THR A 462 40.05 -5.04 -10.97
N CYS A 463 40.62 -5.97 -11.72
CA CYS A 463 40.19 -7.38 -11.74
C CYS A 463 40.71 -8.12 -10.50
N ALA A 464 39.85 -8.89 -9.83
CA ALA A 464 40.25 -9.89 -8.84
C ALA A 464 40.39 -11.30 -9.45
N HIS A 465 39.68 -11.56 -10.55
CA HIS A 465 39.64 -12.84 -11.26
C HIS A 465 39.37 -12.57 -12.76
N PRO A 466 39.84 -13.41 -13.72
CA PRO A 466 40.72 -14.58 -13.54
C PRO A 466 42.09 -14.21 -12.96
N GLU A 467 42.78 -15.17 -12.35
CA GLU A 467 44.08 -14.94 -11.68
C GLU A 467 45.12 -14.31 -12.64
N GLY A 468 45.06 -14.62 -13.94
CA GLY A 468 45.92 -14.03 -14.97
C GLY A 468 45.67 -12.54 -15.27
N LEU A 469 44.56 -11.96 -14.81
CA LEU A 469 44.25 -10.52 -14.89
C LEU A 469 44.30 -9.82 -13.52
N LYS A 470 44.62 -10.54 -12.45
CA LYS A 470 44.48 -10.07 -11.06
C LYS A 470 45.34 -8.84 -10.78
N GLY A 471 44.69 -7.81 -10.23
CA GLY A 471 45.29 -6.49 -9.98
C GLY A 471 45.39 -5.57 -11.20
N THR A 472 45.14 -6.06 -12.42
CA THR A 472 45.13 -5.19 -13.63
C THR A 472 43.88 -4.31 -13.66
N SER A 473 43.98 -3.12 -14.26
CA SER A 473 42.82 -2.26 -14.47
C SER A 473 41.97 -2.76 -15.65
N ILE A 474 40.64 -2.64 -15.54
CA ILE A 474 39.72 -3.05 -16.63
C ILE A 474 39.96 -2.26 -17.94
N PHE A 475 40.60 -1.09 -17.87
CA PHE A 475 40.98 -0.27 -19.03
C PHE A 475 42.33 -0.68 -19.67
N GLN A 476 43.10 -1.55 -19.00
CA GLN A 476 44.40 -2.05 -19.45
C GLN A 476 44.32 -3.50 -19.95
N ALA A 477 43.35 -4.28 -19.47
CA ALA A 477 43.09 -5.63 -19.95
C ALA A 477 42.63 -5.61 -21.43
N PRO A 478 43.22 -6.44 -22.32
CA PRO A 478 42.82 -6.47 -23.72
C PRO A 478 41.41 -7.07 -23.89
N PRO A 479 40.58 -6.60 -24.84
CA PRO A 479 39.21 -7.10 -25.01
C PRO A 479 39.09 -8.62 -25.22
N SER A 480 40.14 -9.27 -25.73
CA SER A 480 40.21 -10.72 -25.93
C SER A 480 40.51 -11.55 -24.68
N SER A 481 40.91 -10.96 -23.55
CA SER A 481 41.11 -11.71 -22.29
C SER A 481 39.85 -11.85 -21.44
N PHE A 482 38.77 -11.14 -21.79
CA PHE A 482 37.46 -11.24 -21.14
C PHE A 482 36.69 -12.45 -21.69
N VAL A 483 37.07 -13.65 -21.25
CA VAL A 483 36.46 -14.94 -21.64
C VAL A 483 35.49 -15.46 -20.58
N CYS A 484 34.65 -16.45 -20.92
CA CYS A 484 33.70 -17.09 -20.00
C CYS A 484 33.95 -18.60 -19.84
N ASP A 485 35.21 -19.02 -20.02
CA ASP A 485 35.63 -20.42 -19.86
C ASP A 485 35.65 -20.85 -18.38
N ASP A 486 35.85 -19.89 -17.47
CA ASP A 486 35.68 -20.02 -16.02
C ASP A 486 34.43 -19.22 -15.60
N LEU A 487 33.50 -19.85 -14.87
CA LEU A 487 32.24 -19.26 -14.40
C LEU A 487 32.12 -19.39 -12.88
N PRO A 488 32.94 -18.60 -12.13
CA PRO A 488 33.11 -18.77 -10.69
C PRO A 488 31.94 -18.20 -9.86
N LYS A 489 31.14 -17.30 -10.46
CA LYS A 489 29.86 -16.86 -9.91
C LYS A 489 28.76 -17.87 -10.28
N PRO A 490 27.79 -18.20 -9.38
CA PRO A 490 26.74 -19.14 -9.72
C PRO A 490 25.81 -18.58 -10.81
N GLN A 491 25.46 -19.40 -11.81
CA GLN A 491 24.51 -19.06 -12.87
C GLN A 491 23.30 -19.99 -12.83
N ILE A 492 22.08 -19.44 -12.79
CA ILE A 492 20.85 -20.24 -12.69
C ILE A 492 20.51 -20.87 -14.06
N ILE A 493 20.31 -22.18 -14.06
CA ILE A 493 19.95 -23.00 -15.23
C ILE A 493 18.51 -23.54 -15.18
N ALA A 494 17.88 -23.54 -13.99
CA ALA A 494 16.44 -23.79 -13.84
C ALA A 494 15.88 -22.93 -12.71
N GLN A 495 14.73 -22.30 -12.96
CA GLN A 495 14.05 -21.38 -12.04
C GLN A 495 12.78 -22.03 -11.48
N PRO A 496 12.28 -21.61 -10.30
CA PRO A 496 11.01 -22.10 -9.78
C PRO A 496 9.85 -21.62 -10.65
N GLU A 497 8.83 -22.47 -10.80
CA GLU A 497 7.66 -22.17 -11.64
C GLU A 497 6.47 -21.67 -10.81
N THR A 498 5.66 -20.78 -11.41
CA THR A 498 4.41 -20.33 -10.79
C THR A 498 3.44 -21.50 -10.68
N THR A 499 3.09 -21.85 -9.44
CA THR A 499 2.41 -23.10 -9.10
C THR A 499 1.05 -22.81 -8.45
N LEU A 500 0.01 -23.43 -9.00
CA LEU A 500 -1.35 -23.44 -8.44
C LEU A 500 -1.49 -24.70 -7.58
N VAL A 501 -1.87 -24.53 -6.31
CA VAL A 501 -1.85 -25.59 -5.29
C VAL A 501 -3.18 -25.64 -4.53
N VAL A 502 -3.60 -26.83 -4.12
CA VAL A 502 -4.83 -27.03 -3.35
C VAL A 502 -4.53 -26.91 -1.86
N LEU A 503 -5.41 -26.25 -1.10
CA LEU A 503 -5.31 -26.12 0.35
C LEU A 503 -5.14 -27.51 1.00
N GLY A 504 -4.08 -27.66 1.79
CA GLY A 504 -3.73 -28.89 2.50
C GLY A 504 -2.85 -29.88 1.73
N SER A 505 -2.47 -29.64 0.47
CA SER A 505 -1.51 -30.48 -0.26
C SER A 505 -0.06 -30.07 -0.02
N ASP A 506 0.88 -30.98 -0.30
CA ASP A 506 2.33 -30.73 -0.25
C ASP A 506 2.84 -30.27 -1.63
N VAL A 507 3.73 -29.28 -1.66
CA VAL A 507 4.33 -28.73 -2.89
C VAL A 507 5.84 -28.51 -2.73
N ARG A 508 6.58 -28.58 -3.85
CA ARG A 508 8.03 -28.39 -3.89
C ARG A 508 8.41 -27.38 -4.96
N LEU A 509 9.10 -26.30 -4.57
CA LEU A 509 9.67 -25.33 -5.50
C LEU A 509 11.16 -25.64 -5.66
N THR A 510 11.62 -25.80 -6.90
CA THR A 510 13.00 -26.23 -7.21
C THR A 510 13.74 -25.13 -7.97
N CYS A 511 15.03 -25.00 -7.72
CA CYS A 511 15.93 -24.07 -8.40
C CYS A 511 17.29 -24.73 -8.63
N LYS A 512 17.93 -24.48 -9.78
CA LYS A 512 19.23 -25.06 -10.14
C LYS A 512 20.20 -24.00 -10.65
N ALA A 513 21.46 -24.09 -10.23
CA ALA A 513 22.55 -23.27 -10.75
C ALA A 513 23.79 -24.10 -11.06
N VAL A 514 24.70 -23.54 -11.86
CA VAL A 514 26.03 -24.10 -12.15
C VAL A 514 27.14 -23.13 -11.74
N SER A 515 28.31 -23.66 -11.40
CA SER A 515 29.56 -22.90 -11.29
C SER A 515 30.78 -23.81 -11.47
N SER A 516 31.88 -23.25 -11.96
CA SER A 516 33.22 -23.86 -11.92
C SER A 516 33.87 -23.78 -10.53
N SER A 517 33.38 -22.89 -9.66
CA SER A 517 33.99 -22.67 -8.34
C SER A 517 33.72 -23.82 -7.37
N SER A 518 34.79 -24.30 -6.75
CA SER A 518 34.78 -25.24 -5.62
C SER A 518 34.39 -24.60 -4.28
N SER A 519 34.09 -23.30 -4.27
CA SER A 519 33.79 -22.56 -3.04
C SER A 519 32.41 -22.92 -2.46
N PRO A 520 32.24 -22.88 -1.13
CA PRO A 520 30.97 -23.17 -0.48
C PRO A 520 29.81 -22.33 -1.03
N MET A 521 28.74 -23.01 -1.43
CA MET A 521 27.47 -22.39 -1.82
C MET A 521 26.57 -22.21 -0.60
N ALA A 522 26.02 -21.03 -0.44
CA ALA A 522 24.89 -20.74 0.43
C ALA A 522 23.61 -20.69 -0.41
N PHE A 523 22.54 -21.29 0.12
CA PHE A 523 21.21 -21.34 -0.50
C PHE A 523 20.24 -20.57 0.40
N ALA A 524 19.39 -19.75 -0.20
CA ALA A 524 18.34 -19.02 0.50
C ALA A 524 17.07 -18.94 -0.35
N TRP A 525 15.92 -18.95 0.31
CA TRP A 525 14.62 -18.73 -0.33
C TRP A 525 13.96 -17.50 0.28
N TRP A 526 13.47 -16.62 -0.58
CA TRP A 526 12.64 -15.49 -0.20
C TRP A 526 11.16 -15.79 -0.49
N LYS A 527 10.27 -15.25 0.34
CA LYS A 527 8.82 -15.17 0.11
C LYS A 527 8.41 -13.71 0.24
N ASP A 528 7.77 -13.16 -0.79
CA ASP A 528 7.31 -11.77 -0.85
C ASP A 528 8.41 -10.75 -0.49
N GLN A 529 9.62 -11.05 -0.99
CA GLN A 529 10.87 -10.32 -0.76
C GLN A 529 11.48 -10.44 0.66
N GLU A 530 10.91 -11.24 1.56
CA GLU A 530 11.47 -11.53 2.89
C GLU A 530 12.17 -12.89 2.97
N LEU A 531 13.26 -12.98 3.75
CA LEU A 531 14.05 -14.20 3.90
C LEU A 531 13.36 -15.25 4.78
N LEU A 532 13.08 -16.42 4.21
CA LEU A 532 12.67 -17.60 4.96
C LEU A 532 13.88 -18.17 5.71
N ARG A 533 13.85 -18.11 7.05
CA ARG A 533 14.94 -18.58 7.91
C ARG A 533 14.83 -20.06 8.25
N ASP A 534 13.62 -20.50 8.58
CA ASP A 534 13.33 -21.83 9.14
C ASP A 534 12.62 -22.73 8.11
N ALA A 535 13.03 -22.63 6.85
CA ALA A 535 12.43 -23.38 5.73
C ALA A 535 12.98 -24.80 5.59
N GLU A 536 12.09 -25.77 5.35
CA GLU A 536 12.51 -27.10 4.92
C GLU A 536 13.11 -27.04 3.51
N THR A 537 14.44 -27.14 3.42
CA THR A 537 15.16 -27.13 2.13
C THR A 537 16.08 -28.33 1.99
N GLU A 538 16.00 -29.00 0.84
CA GLU A 538 16.96 -30.01 0.41
C GLU A 538 17.94 -29.37 -0.58
N ASN A 539 19.24 -29.55 -0.37
CA ASN A 539 20.29 -28.94 -1.18
C ASN A 539 21.28 -30.02 -1.65
N PHE A 540 21.49 -30.11 -2.97
CA PHE A 540 22.29 -31.15 -3.62
C PHE A 540 23.35 -30.53 -4.53
N ALA A 541 24.48 -31.22 -4.71
CA ALA A 541 25.54 -30.86 -5.66
C ALA A 541 25.94 -32.10 -6.48
N HIS A 542 26.11 -31.96 -7.80
CA HIS A 542 26.48 -33.03 -8.71
C HIS A 542 27.46 -32.53 -9.77
N VAL A 543 28.42 -33.37 -10.20
CA VAL A 543 29.34 -33.04 -11.30
C VAL A 543 28.57 -33.02 -12.62
N ARG A 544 28.66 -31.93 -13.38
CA ARG A 544 27.98 -31.80 -14.68
C ARG A 544 28.75 -32.52 -15.78
N GLY A 545 28.61 -33.84 -15.86
CA GLY A 545 29.02 -34.62 -17.04
C GLY A 545 29.71 -35.95 -16.76
N HIS A 546 28.92 -37.02 -16.70
CA HIS A 546 29.31 -38.32 -17.24
C HIS A 546 28.06 -39.02 -17.80
N ARG A 547 27.94 -39.06 -19.13
CA ARG A 547 27.03 -40.01 -19.79
C ARG A 547 27.74 -41.38 -19.79
N PRO A 548 27.14 -42.45 -19.24
CA PRO A 548 27.71 -43.78 -19.39
C PRO A 548 27.72 -44.19 -20.87
N GLY A 549 28.91 -44.28 -21.48
CA GLY A 549 29.09 -44.84 -22.83
C GLY A 549 29.81 -43.98 -23.87
N THR A 550 30.10 -42.70 -23.63
CA THR A 550 30.84 -41.84 -24.58
C THR A 550 32.31 -41.69 -24.19
N SER A 551 33.20 -42.34 -24.95
CA SER A 551 34.66 -42.29 -24.74
C SER A 551 35.30 -41.06 -25.37
N GLU A 552 35.12 -39.89 -24.75
CA GLU A 552 35.92 -38.69 -25.05
C GLU A 552 37.17 -38.64 -24.17
N ALA A 553 38.24 -38.02 -24.67
CA ALA A 553 39.55 -38.08 -24.03
C ALA A 553 39.62 -37.23 -22.74
N PRO A 554 40.39 -37.65 -21.72
CA PRO A 554 40.51 -36.91 -20.45
C PRO A 554 41.34 -35.62 -20.62
N GLY A 555 40.69 -34.55 -21.08
CA GLY A 555 41.26 -33.21 -21.20
C GLY A 555 40.18 -32.15 -21.46
N THR A 556 40.36 -30.96 -20.89
CA THR A 556 39.58 -29.72 -21.10
C THR A 556 38.05 -29.70 -20.87
N GLY A 557 37.37 -30.84 -20.67
CA GLY A 557 35.89 -30.89 -20.58
C GLY A 557 35.25 -31.05 -19.19
N ALA A 558 36.03 -31.17 -18.11
CA ALA A 558 35.51 -31.57 -16.79
C ALA A 558 35.83 -30.56 -15.67
N GLY A 559 34.81 -30.15 -14.91
CA GLY A 559 35.00 -29.30 -13.71
C GLY A 559 33.75 -28.58 -13.18
N MET A 560 32.71 -28.39 -13.99
CA MET A 560 31.54 -27.61 -13.57
C MET A 560 30.62 -28.40 -12.62
N MET A 561 30.26 -27.79 -11.49
CA MET A 561 29.32 -28.34 -10.51
C MET A 561 27.92 -27.79 -10.76
N GLU A 562 26.93 -28.67 -10.80
CA GLU A 562 25.50 -28.33 -10.77
C GLU A 562 24.98 -28.43 -9.33
N TYR A 563 24.33 -27.37 -8.86
CA TYR A 563 23.74 -27.25 -7.54
C TYR A 563 22.22 -27.15 -7.68
N THR A 564 21.48 -27.92 -6.88
CA THR A 564 20.01 -27.89 -6.81
C THR A 564 19.58 -27.54 -5.40
N THR A 565 18.63 -26.61 -5.26
CA THR A 565 17.92 -26.35 -4.01
C THR A 565 16.42 -26.55 -4.21
N THR A 566 15.79 -27.26 -3.28
CA THR A 566 14.36 -27.56 -3.29
C THR A 566 13.74 -27.10 -1.98
N LEU A 567 12.78 -26.18 -2.04
CA LEU A 567 11.97 -25.74 -0.92
C LEU A 567 10.72 -26.63 -0.82
N HIS A 568 10.51 -27.24 0.34
CA HIS A 568 9.36 -28.10 0.65
C HIS A 568 8.33 -27.30 1.47
N LEU A 569 7.10 -27.22 0.97
CA LEU A 569 5.98 -26.60 1.68
C LEU A 569 4.92 -27.68 1.89
N ARG A 570 4.78 -28.16 3.14
CA ARG A 570 3.83 -29.22 3.50
C ARG A 570 2.51 -28.64 3.97
N ASN A 571 1.40 -29.36 3.75
CA ASN A 571 0.06 -29.01 4.23
C ASN A 571 -0.29 -27.53 3.93
N VAL A 572 -0.21 -27.13 2.66
CA VAL A 572 -0.22 -25.73 2.25
C VAL A 572 -1.47 -24.98 2.73
N THR A 573 -1.23 -23.89 3.46
CA THR A 573 -2.24 -22.93 3.91
C THR A 573 -2.13 -21.61 3.15
N PHE A 574 -3.16 -20.76 3.19
CA PHE A 574 -3.11 -19.41 2.60
C PHE A 574 -1.94 -18.53 3.08
N ALA A 575 -1.37 -18.78 4.27
CA ALA A 575 -0.17 -18.08 4.73
C ALA A 575 1.08 -18.33 3.85
N HIS A 576 1.07 -19.41 3.08
CA HIS A 576 2.09 -19.75 2.09
C HIS A 576 1.84 -19.07 0.73
N GLU A 577 0.67 -18.47 0.46
CA GLU A 577 0.44 -17.78 -0.81
C GLU A 577 1.39 -16.57 -0.94
N GLY A 578 2.07 -16.41 -2.08
CA GLY A 578 3.10 -15.38 -2.21
C GLY A 578 4.03 -15.55 -3.42
N ARG A 579 4.96 -14.60 -3.57
CA ARG A 579 6.05 -14.60 -4.56
C ARG A 579 7.32 -15.21 -3.99
N TYR A 580 7.65 -16.42 -4.39
CA TYR A 580 8.86 -17.14 -3.99
C TYR A 580 10.03 -16.86 -4.93
N GLN A 581 11.24 -16.77 -4.38
CA GLN A 581 12.47 -16.53 -5.13
C GLN A 581 13.62 -17.31 -4.53
N CYS A 582 14.41 -17.95 -5.39
CA CYS A 582 15.63 -18.68 -5.06
C CYS A 582 16.84 -17.75 -5.15
N ILE A 583 17.76 -17.87 -4.19
CA ILE A 583 19.03 -17.16 -4.15
C ILE A 583 20.15 -18.16 -3.88
N ILE A 584 21.19 -18.12 -4.70
CA ILE A 584 22.38 -18.96 -4.56
C ILE A 584 23.61 -18.05 -4.55
N THR A 585 24.45 -18.18 -3.51
CA THR A 585 25.56 -17.26 -3.26
C THR A 585 26.84 -18.00 -2.93
N ASN A 586 27.97 -17.56 -3.49
CA ASN A 586 29.32 -17.89 -3.01
C ASN A 586 30.13 -16.59 -2.83
N HIS A 587 31.45 -16.69 -2.61
CA HIS A 587 32.28 -15.50 -2.40
C HIS A 587 32.47 -14.64 -3.68
N PHE A 588 32.21 -15.18 -4.87
CA PHE A 588 32.27 -14.47 -6.15
C PHE A 588 30.96 -13.74 -6.50
N GLY A 589 29.83 -14.07 -5.84
CA GLY A 589 28.60 -13.29 -5.92
C GLY A 589 27.34 -14.09 -5.60
N SER A 590 26.22 -13.36 -5.60
CA SER A 590 24.86 -13.91 -5.49
C SER A 590 24.21 -14.01 -6.87
N THR A 591 23.27 -14.94 -7.05
CA THR A 591 22.40 -15.04 -8.22
C THR A 591 20.95 -15.27 -7.78
N TYR A 592 20.00 -14.71 -8.52
CA TYR A 592 18.59 -14.59 -8.12
C TYR A 592 17.70 -15.19 -9.20
N SER A 593 16.72 -16.02 -8.83
CA SER A 593 15.75 -16.54 -9.80
C SER A 593 14.70 -15.48 -10.15
N SER A 594 13.88 -15.76 -11.18
CA SER A 594 12.59 -15.09 -11.29
C SER A 594 11.68 -15.41 -10.08
N LYS A 595 10.66 -14.58 -9.88
CA LYS A 595 9.69 -14.71 -8.78
C LYS A 595 8.54 -15.64 -9.19
N ALA A 596 8.52 -16.86 -8.66
CA ALA A 596 7.42 -17.79 -8.83
C ALA A 596 6.24 -17.42 -7.91
N ARG A 597 5.01 -17.35 -8.42
CA ARG A 597 3.82 -17.23 -7.56
C ARG A 597 3.38 -18.61 -7.07
N LEU A 598 3.18 -18.78 -5.78
CA LEU A 598 2.32 -19.84 -5.25
C LEU A 598 0.92 -19.27 -5.11
N ILE A 599 -0.10 -19.96 -5.62
CA ILE A 599 -1.52 -19.54 -5.58
C ILE A 599 -2.34 -20.64 -4.91
N VAL A 600 -2.98 -20.33 -3.78
CA VAL A 600 -3.68 -21.32 -2.93
C VAL A 600 -5.18 -21.34 -3.20
N ASN A 601 -5.65 -22.46 -3.74
CA ASN A 601 -7.05 -22.64 -4.12
C ASN A 601 -7.73 -23.69 -3.23
N VAL A 602 -9.05 -23.57 -3.09
CA VAL A 602 -9.90 -24.50 -2.34
C VAL A 602 -10.84 -25.18 -3.33
N LEU A 603 -10.77 -26.52 -3.35
CA LEU A 603 -11.62 -27.38 -4.18
C LEU A 603 -13.11 -27.07 -3.91
N PRO A 604 -14.00 -27.08 -4.93
CA PRO A 604 -15.42 -26.83 -4.71
C PRO A 604 -16.02 -27.88 -3.75
N SER A 605 -16.87 -27.43 -2.83
CA SER A 605 -17.61 -28.29 -1.91
C SER A 605 -19.05 -27.79 -1.80
N PHE A 606 -20.02 -28.71 -1.86
CA PHE A 606 -21.43 -28.33 -1.81
C PHE A 606 -21.81 -27.78 -0.44
N ILE A 607 -22.51 -26.64 -0.46
CA ILE A 607 -23.31 -26.10 0.65
C ILE A 607 -24.71 -26.72 0.58
N LYS A 608 -25.24 -26.88 -0.65
CA LYS A 608 -26.50 -27.54 -0.97
C LYS A 608 -26.31 -28.42 -2.21
N THR A 609 -26.83 -29.63 -2.16
CA THR A 609 -27.00 -30.49 -3.35
C THR A 609 -28.47 -30.47 -3.78
N PRO A 610 -28.78 -30.76 -5.06
CA PRO A 610 -30.15 -31.06 -5.44
C PRO A 610 -30.67 -32.31 -4.70
N SER A 611 -32.00 -32.40 -4.60
CA SER A 611 -32.70 -33.51 -3.92
C SER A 611 -33.85 -34.00 -4.80
N ASP A 612 -34.12 -35.31 -4.76
CA ASP A 612 -35.21 -35.92 -5.51
C ASP A 612 -36.54 -35.23 -5.20
N SER A 613 -37.33 -34.91 -6.23
CA SER A 613 -38.57 -34.16 -6.09
C SER A 613 -39.69 -34.74 -6.94
N THR A 614 -40.91 -34.76 -6.39
CA THR A 614 -42.10 -35.29 -7.05
C THR A 614 -43.16 -34.20 -7.10
N ILE A 615 -43.42 -33.67 -8.29
CA ILE A 615 -44.18 -32.43 -8.53
C ILE A 615 -45.41 -32.72 -9.39
N ARG A 616 -46.55 -32.09 -9.10
CA ARG A 616 -47.75 -32.20 -9.95
C ARG A 616 -47.60 -31.35 -11.22
N THR A 617 -48.11 -31.81 -12.36
CA THR A 617 -48.17 -31.04 -13.61
C THR A 617 -48.76 -29.64 -13.34
N GLY A 618 -48.22 -28.63 -14.03
CA GLY A 618 -48.62 -27.21 -13.87
C GLY A 618 -48.07 -26.51 -12.63
N HIS A 619 -47.47 -27.22 -11.66
CA HIS A 619 -46.90 -26.60 -10.45
C HIS A 619 -45.44 -26.15 -10.67
N LYS A 620 -44.81 -25.58 -9.64
CA LYS A 620 -43.42 -25.10 -9.67
C LYS A 620 -42.47 -26.14 -9.04
N ALA A 621 -41.46 -26.60 -9.78
CA ALA A 621 -40.32 -27.33 -9.21
C ALA A 621 -39.26 -26.34 -8.70
N ARG A 622 -38.53 -26.70 -7.63
CA ARG A 622 -37.36 -25.98 -7.09
C ARG A 622 -36.20 -26.96 -7.03
N LEU A 623 -35.07 -26.62 -7.66
CA LEU A 623 -33.83 -27.37 -7.58
C LEU A 623 -32.74 -26.40 -7.09
N GLU A 624 -32.12 -26.74 -5.96
CA GLU A 624 -31.06 -25.96 -5.34
C GLU A 624 -29.71 -26.63 -5.62
N CYS A 625 -28.66 -25.84 -5.88
CA CYS A 625 -27.30 -26.35 -5.84
C CYS A 625 -26.32 -25.21 -5.58
N ALA A 626 -25.76 -25.20 -4.38
CA ALA A 626 -24.89 -24.16 -3.86
C ALA A 626 -23.52 -24.77 -3.54
N ALA A 627 -22.43 -24.10 -3.90
CA ALA A 627 -21.08 -24.59 -3.61
C ALA A 627 -20.11 -23.47 -3.21
N LYS A 628 -19.23 -23.77 -2.26
CA LYS A 628 -18.13 -22.90 -1.82
C LYS A 628 -16.79 -23.42 -2.33
N GLY A 629 -15.87 -22.52 -2.60
CA GLY A 629 -14.51 -22.81 -3.07
C GLY A 629 -13.72 -21.51 -3.23
N HIS A 630 -12.42 -21.62 -3.52
CA HIS A 630 -11.57 -20.48 -3.84
C HIS A 630 -10.74 -20.79 -5.11
N PRO A 631 -10.92 -20.05 -6.22
CA PRO A 631 -11.95 -19.04 -6.49
C PRO A 631 -13.38 -19.60 -6.35
N ALA A 632 -14.37 -18.72 -6.29
CA ALA A 632 -15.78 -19.11 -6.22
C ALA A 632 -16.16 -20.05 -7.39
N PRO A 633 -16.83 -21.19 -7.13
CA PRO A 633 -17.13 -22.15 -8.17
C PRO A 633 -18.31 -21.70 -9.05
N GLN A 634 -18.18 -21.94 -10.35
CA GLN A 634 -19.28 -21.80 -11.30
C GLN A 634 -20.19 -23.03 -11.22
N ILE A 635 -21.49 -22.80 -11.10
CA ILE A 635 -22.53 -23.84 -11.11
C ILE A 635 -23.02 -24.05 -12.55
N ALA A 636 -22.99 -25.29 -13.02
CA ALA A 636 -23.54 -25.72 -14.29
C ALA A 636 -24.53 -26.88 -14.08
N TRP A 637 -25.60 -26.92 -14.88
CA TRP A 637 -26.63 -27.95 -14.80
C TRP A 637 -26.72 -28.75 -16.11
N GLN A 638 -27.07 -30.02 -15.99
CA GLN A 638 -27.39 -30.93 -17.09
C GLN A 638 -28.70 -31.68 -16.79
N LYS A 639 -29.44 -32.06 -17.84
CA LYS A 639 -30.60 -32.96 -17.76
C LYS A 639 -30.29 -34.21 -18.59
N ASP A 640 -30.43 -35.39 -17.98
CA ASP A 640 -30.18 -36.70 -18.59
C ASP A 640 -28.80 -36.81 -19.29
N GLY A 641 -27.79 -36.13 -18.72
CA GLY A 641 -26.43 -36.03 -19.25
C GLY A 641 -26.23 -34.99 -20.37
N GLY A 642 -27.29 -34.36 -20.86
CA GLY A 642 -27.26 -33.31 -21.89
C GLY A 642 -27.51 -31.90 -21.35
N THR A 643 -27.48 -30.92 -22.25
CA THR A 643 -27.76 -29.50 -21.97
C THR A 643 -29.06 -29.00 -22.60
N ASP A 644 -29.91 -29.88 -23.17
CA ASP A 644 -31.27 -29.51 -23.59
C ASP A 644 -32.22 -29.59 -22.39
N PHE A 645 -33.01 -28.55 -22.21
CA PHE A 645 -34.01 -28.42 -21.16
C PHE A 645 -35.33 -27.99 -21.82
N PRO A 646 -36.35 -28.86 -21.91
CA PRO A 646 -37.65 -28.49 -22.49
C PRO A 646 -38.24 -27.22 -21.86
N ALA A 647 -38.19 -27.11 -20.54
CA ALA A 647 -38.54 -25.91 -19.80
C ALA A 647 -37.75 -24.64 -20.19
N ALA A 648 -36.48 -24.72 -20.60
CA ALA A 648 -35.72 -23.55 -21.05
C ALA A 648 -36.14 -23.09 -22.45
N ARG A 649 -36.35 -24.03 -23.38
CA ARG A 649 -36.89 -23.76 -24.72
C ARG A 649 -38.24 -23.04 -24.66
N GLU A 650 -39.06 -23.37 -23.66
CA GLU A 650 -40.37 -22.76 -23.40
C GLU A 650 -40.35 -21.56 -22.44
N ARG A 651 -39.18 -21.07 -22.01
CA ARG A 651 -39.01 -19.96 -21.04
C ARG A 651 -39.71 -20.18 -19.68
N ARG A 652 -39.95 -21.44 -19.32
CA ARG A 652 -40.48 -21.91 -18.03
C ARG A 652 -39.40 -22.11 -16.98
N MET A 653 -38.14 -22.23 -17.38
CA MET A 653 -36.97 -22.34 -16.50
C MET A 653 -36.45 -20.94 -16.12
N HIS A 654 -36.27 -20.71 -14.81
CA HIS A 654 -35.75 -19.44 -14.26
C HIS A 654 -34.63 -19.75 -13.26
N VAL A 655 -33.46 -19.12 -13.44
CA VAL A 655 -32.31 -19.20 -12.52
C VAL A 655 -32.26 -17.92 -11.69
N MET A 656 -32.02 -18.04 -10.38
CA MET A 656 -31.72 -16.92 -9.48
C MET A 656 -30.24 -17.04 -9.07
N PRO A 657 -29.33 -16.23 -9.65
CA PRO A 657 -27.88 -16.37 -9.42
C PRO A 657 -27.48 -16.23 -7.95
N ASP A 658 -28.10 -15.28 -7.23
CA ASP A 658 -27.72 -14.92 -5.86
C ASP A 658 -28.22 -15.91 -4.80
N ASP A 659 -29.14 -16.80 -5.19
CA ASP A 659 -29.86 -17.74 -4.31
C ASP A 659 -29.38 -19.20 -4.50
N ASP A 660 -28.46 -19.45 -5.45
CA ASP A 660 -27.99 -20.78 -5.89
C ASP A 660 -29.14 -21.76 -6.26
N VAL A 661 -30.23 -21.22 -6.81
CA VAL A 661 -31.49 -21.95 -7.05
C VAL A 661 -31.99 -21.68 -8.47
N PHE A 662 -32.50 -22.73 -9.11
CA PHE A 662 -33.36 -22.57 -10.28
C PHE A 662 -34.71 -23.26 -10.09
N PHE A 663 -35.68 -22.81 -10.86
CA PHE A 663 -37.05 -23.32 -10.84
C PHE A 663 -37.54 -23.63 -12.26
N ILE A 664 -38.44 -24.59 -12.35
CA ILE A 664 -39.29 -24.80 -13.52
C ILE A 664 -40.71 -24.41 -13.11
N THR A 665 -41.30 -23.41 -13.76
CA THR A 665 -42.73 -23.10 -13.63
C THR A 665 -43.55 -23.96 -14.59
N HIS A 666 -44.82 -24.21 -14.24
CA HIS A 666 -45.74 -25.00 -15.07
C HIS A 666 -45.10 -26.32 -15.57
N VAL A 667 -44.58 -27.11 -14.63
CA VAL A 667 -43.87 -28.37 -14.90
C VAL A 667 -44.74 -29.31 -15.76
N LYS A 668 -44.14 -29.92 -16.77
CA LYS A 668 -44.76 -30.89 -17.69
C LYS A 668 -44.11 -32.27 -17.58
N PRO A 669 -44.77 -33.35 -18.05
CA PRO A 669 -44.17 -34.69 -18.09
C PRO A 669 -42.82 -34.76 -18.82
N GLU A 670 -42.58 -33.93 -19.84
CA GLU A 670 -41.30 -33.85 -20.57
C GLU A 670 -40.13 -33.26 -19.76
N ASP A 671 -40.41 -32.55 -18.66
CA ASP A 671 -39.38 -32.06 -17.74
C ASP A 671 -38.87 -33.18 -16.79
N MET A 672 -39.53 -34.34 -16.75
CA MET A 672 -39.08 -35.50 -15.95
C MET A 672 -37.70 -35.97 -16.41
N GLY A 673 -36.79 -36.24 -15.45
CA GLY A 673 -35.44 -36.72 -15.76
C GLY A 673 -34.46 -36.60 -14.60
N LEU A 674 -33.21 -37.00 -14.86
CA LEU A 674 -32.08 -36.86 -13.94
C LEU A 674 -31.40 -35.50 -14.15
N TYR A 675 -31.41 -34.66 -13.12
CA TYR A 675 -30.76 -33.36 -13.09
C TYR A 675 -29.41 -33.47 -12.37
N SER A 676 -28.32 -33.19 -13.09
CA SER A 676 -26.96 -33.16 -12.56
C SER A 676 -26.50 -31.73 -12.38
N CYS A 677 -26.20 -31.34 -11.14
CA CYS A 677 -25.45 -30.12 -10.83
C CYS A 677 -23.95 -30.42 -10.85
N THR A 678 -23.15 -29.51 -11.41
CA THR A 678 -21.69 -29.55 -11.41
C THR A 678 -21.15 -28.20 -10.94
N ALA A 679 -20.34 -28.20 -9.89
CA ALA A 679 -19.66 -27.02 -9.36
C ALA A 679 -18.16 -27.08 -9.70
N ARG A 680 -17.62 -26.07 -10.39
CA ARG A 680 -16.25 -26.07 -10.92
C ARG A 680 -15.49 -24.77 -10.63
N ASN A 681 -14.23 -24.88 -10.22
CA ASN A 681 -13.26 -23.78 -10.22
C ASN A 681 -11.90 -24.27 -10.78
N THR A 682 -10.83 -23.52 -10.54
CA THR A 682 -9.47 -23.85 -10.99
C THR A 682 -8.72 -24.87 -10.12
N ALA A 683 -9.24 -25.23 -8.94
CA ALA A 683 -8.75 -26.38 -8.17
C ALA A 683 -9.41 -27.71 -8.56
N GLY A 684 -10.60 -27.68 -9.18
CA GLY A 684 -11.27 -28.88 -9.67
C GLY A 684 -12.78 -28.74 -9.77
N THR A 685 -13.46 -29.89 -9.74
CA THR A 685 -14.89 -30.04 -10.04
C THR A 685 -15.52 -31.06 -9.10
N VAL A 686 -16.76 -30.82 -8.66
CA VAL A 686 -17.62 -31.79 -7.97
C VAL A 686 -19.02 -31.80 -8.60
N SER A 687 -19.72 -32.93 -8.54
CA SER A 687 -21.07 -33.06 -9.09
C SER A 687 -22.03 -33.80 -8.15
N ALA A 688 -23.33 -33.50 -8.26
CA ALA A 688 -24.40 -34.10 -7.49
C ALA A 688 -25.69 -34.17 -8.32
N ASN A 689 -26.46 -35.25 -8.15
CA ASN A 689 -27.62 -35.56 -9.00
C ASN A 689 -28.93 -35.61 -8.18
N ALA A 690 -30.06 -35.32 -8.83
CA ALA A 690 -31.39 -35.60 -8.33
C ALA A 690 -32.38 -35.89 -9.47
N THR A 691 -33.46 -36.61 -9.15
CA THR A 691 -34.52 -36.99 -10.08
C THR A 691 -35.73 -36.07 -9.91
N LEU A 692 -36.19 -35.46 -11.00
CA LEU A 692 -37.48 -34.77 -11.05
C LEU A 692 -38.54 -35.75 -11.58
N THR A 693 -39.48 -36.14 -10.73
CA THR A 693 -40.64 -36.96 -11.09
C THR A 693 -41.87 -36.07 -11.26
N VAL A 694 -42.60 -36.23 -12.37
CA VAL A 694 -43.81 -35.45 -12.66
C VAL A 694 -45.06 -36.32 -12.60
N LEU A 695 -46.03 -35.90 -11.78
CA LEU A 695 -47.31 -36.57 -11.57
C LEU A 695 -48.46 -35.76 -12.19
N GLU A 696 -49.36 -36.45 -12.88
CA GLU A 696 -50.43 -35.85 -13.68
C GLU A 696 -51.79 -36.47 -13.32
N THR A 697 -52.83 -35.64 -13.21
CA THR A 697 -54.19 -36.11 -12.96
C THR A 697 -54.73 -36.93 -14.13
N PRO A 698 -55.72 -37.82 -13.91
CA PRO A 698 -56.39 -38.52 -15.00
C PRO A 698 -57.04 -37.50 -15.93
N HIS A 699 -56.72 -37.56 -17.22
CA HIS A 699 -57.38 -36.75 -18.24
C HIS A 699 -57.70 -37.59 -19.48
N LEU A 700 -58.78 -37.24 -20.16
CA LEU A 700 -59.21 -37.91 -21.39
C LEU A 700 -58.36 -37.48 -22.61
N VAL A 701 -57.94 -38.43 -23.44
CA VAL A 701 -57.11 -38.19 -24.64
C VAL A 701 -57.94 -37.85 -25.89
N GLN A 702 -59.18 -38.34 -25.93
CA GLN A 702 -60.12 -38.13 -27.03
C GLN A 702 -61.54 -38.14 -26.47
N ASP A 703 -62.35 -37.15 -26.83
CA ASP A 703 -63.72 -36.99 -26.36
C ASP A 703 -64.59 -38.24 -26.58
N LEU A 704 -65.48 -38.49 -25.61
CA LEU A 704 -66.28 -39.71 -25.55
C LEU A 704 -67.55 -39.56 -26.41
N GLU A 705 -67.39 -39.66 -27.73
CA GLU A 705 -68.46 -39.44 -28.71
C GLU A 705 -69.76 -40.21 -28.43
N ASP A 706 -70.90 -39.55 -28.62
CA ASP A 706 -72.23 -40.17 -28.68
C ASP A 706 -72.30 -41.20 -29.83
N ARG A 707 -73.05 -42.29 -29.62
CA ARG A 707 -73.18 -43.36 -30.63
C ARG A 707 -74.63 -43.77 -30.85
N ARG A 708 -74.98 -43.96 -32.12
CA ARG A 708 -76.25 -44.56 -32.56
C ARG A 708 -75.98 -45.92 -33.19
N VAL A 709 -76.63 -46.96 -32.68
CA VAL A 709 -76.49 -48.36 -33.12
C VAL A 709 -77.87 -48.98 -33.35
N VAL A 710 -77.95 -50.06 -34.12
CA VAL A 710 -79.19 -50.79 -34.37
C VAL A 710 -79.20 -52.09 -33.56
N VAL A 711 -80.36 -52.54 -33.08
CA VAL A 711 -80.52 -53.78 -32.32
C VAL A 711 -79.92 -54.95 -33.10
N GLY A 712 -79.04 -55.71 -32.46
CA GLY A 712 -78.29 -56.82 -33.05
C GLY A 712 -76.87 -56.46 -33.50
N ASP A 713 -76.57 -55.18 -33.75
CA ASP A 713 -75.23 -54.74 -34.13
C ASP A 713 -74.30 -54.64 -32.91
N THR A 714 -72.99 -54.49 -33.15
CA THR A 714 -71.97 -54.27 -32.10
C THR A 714 -71.64 -52.78 -31.98
N VAL A 715 -71.52 -52.27 -30.75
CA VAL A 715 -71.01 -50.91 -30.48
C VAL A 715 -69.77 -50.97 -29.58
N ALA A 716 -68.85 -50.03 -29.78
CA ALA A 716 -67.65 -49.90 -28.97
C ALA A 716 -67.49 -48.44 -28.50
N LEU A 717 -67.31 -48.25 -27.20
CA LEU A 717 -67.09 -46.95 -26.54
C LEU A 717 -65.65 -46.92 -26.02
N GLN A 718 -64.86 -45.97 -26.49
CA GLN A 718 -63.41 -45.91 -26.24
C GLN A 718 -63.04 -44.75 -25.30
N CYS A 719 -62.68 -45.07 -24.06
CA CYS A 719 -62.15 -44.13 -23.10
C CYS A 719 -60.62 -44.31 -23.00
N LYS A 720 -59.87 -43.56 -23.80
CA LYS A 720 -58.41 -43.45 -23.65
C LYS A 720 -58.12 -42.35 -22.65
N ALA A 721 -57.45 -42.68 -21.55
CA ALA A 721 -57.08 -41.74 -20.50
C ALA A 721 -55.57 -41.80 -20.23
N LEU A 722 -54.96 -40.63 -20.04
CA LEU A 722 -53.58 -40.47 -19.58
C LEU A 722 -53.54 -39.90 -18.17
N GLY A 723 -52.35 -39.90 -17.57
CA GLY A 723 -52.09 -39.48 -16.20
C GLY A 723 -50.87 -40.22 -15.63
N SER A 724 -50.28 -39.65 -14.57
CA SER A 724 -49.08 -40.17 -13.90
C SER A 724 -49.33 -40.15 -12.39
N PRO A 725 -49.54 -41.29 -11.71
CA PRO A 725 -49.54 -42.66 -12.24
C PRO A 725 -50.70 -42.95 -13.22
N PRO A 726 -50.60 -43.97 -14.09
CA PRO A 726 -51.63 -44.32 -15.06
C PRO A 726 -53.02 -44.54 -14.41
N PRO A 727 -54.10 -43.97 -14.98
CA PRO A 727 -55.41 -44.00 -14.34
C PRO A 727 -56.13 -45.34 -14.47
N ARG A 728 -56.71 -45.79 -13.36
CA ARG A 728 -57.66 -46.90 -13.31
C ARG A 728 -59.02 -46.42 -13.84
N ILE A 729 -59.47 -47.05 -14.93
CA ILE A 729 -60.74 -46.75 -15.58
C ILE A 729 -61.85 -47.66 -15.04
N THR A 730 -63.02 -47.08 -14.75
CA THR A 730 -64.25 -47.78 -14.38
C THR A 730 -65.41 -47.22 -15.20
N TRP A 731 -66.23 -48.08 -15.80
CA TRP A 731 -67.43 -47.66 -16.54
C TRP A 731 -68.66 -47.65 -15.65
N LEU A 732 -69.54 -46.67 -15.86
CA LEU A 732 -70.89 -46.63 -15.30
C LEU A 732 -71.91 -46.47 -16.43
N ARG A 733 -73.13 -46.99 -16.24
CA ARG A 733 -74.29 -46.80 -17.11
C ARG A 733 -75.40 -46.20 -16.27
N ASN A 734 -75.89 -45.02 -16.64
CA ASN A 734 -76.88 -44.25 -15.86
C ASN A 734 -76.46 -44.14 -14.38
N ASP A 735 -75.20 -43.72 -14.18
CA ASP A 735 -74.52 -43.51 -12.88
C ASP A 735 -74.33 -44.75 -11.99
N GLN A 736 -74.73 -45.95 -12.44
CA GLN A 736 -74.48 -47.22 -11.75
C GLN A 736 -73.26 -47.96 -12.33
N PRO A 737 -72.37 -48.58 -11.51
CA PRO A 737 -71.17 -49.27 -12.01
C PRO A 737 -71.51 -50.43 -12.97
N LEU A 738 -71.01 -50.36 -14.19
CA LEU A 738 -71.25 -51.34 -15.23
C LEU A 738 -70.31 -52.53 -15.05
N ARG A 739 -70.89 -53.71 -14.78
CA ARG A 739 -70.15 -54.97 -14.61
C ARG A 739 -70.03 -55.73 -15.95
N PRO A 740 -69.00 -56.57 -16.13
CA PRO A 740 -68.94 -57.53 -17.22
C PRO A 740 -70.19 -58.42 -17.25
N SER A 741 -70.65 -58.75 -18.45
CA SER A 741 -71.74 -59.69 -18.71
C SER A 741 -71.55 -60.33 -20.09
N ASP A 742 -72.35 -61.33 -20.41
CA ASP A 742 -72.28 -62.06 -21.69
C ASP A 742 -72.42 -61.17 -22.93
N ARG A 743 -72.92 -59.94 -22.77
CA ARG A 743 -73.03 -58.91 -23.83
C ARG A 743 -72.17 -57.66 -23.63
N HIS A 744 -71.46 -57.52 -22.51
CA HIS A 744 -70.63 -56.34 -22.19
C HIS A 744 -69.20 -56.77 -21.86
N HIS A 745 -68.29 -56.53 -22.80
CA HIS A 745 -66.89 -56.92 -22.71
C HIS A 745 -65.99 -55.68 -22.54
N PHE A 746 -64.89 -55.84 -21.83
CA PHE A 746 -63.91 -54.79 -21.58
C PHE A 746 -62.51 -55.24 -22.02
N THR A 747 -61.72 -54.34 -22.60
CA THR A 747 -60.29 -54.61 -22.82
C THR A 747 -59.50 -54.59 -21.51
N PRO A 748 -58.30 -55.19 -21.46
CA PRO A 748 -57.34 -54.95 -20.38
C PRO A 748 -57.16 -53.45 -20.11
N GLY A 749 -57.19 -53.05 -18.84
CA GLY A 749 -57.17 -51.64 -18.43
C GLY A 749 -58.50 -50.88 -18.61
N ASN A 750 -59.58 -51.54 -19.05
CA ASN A 750 -60.93 -51.00 -19.25
C ASN A 750 -61.05 -49.83 -20.25
N GLN A 751 -60.03 -49.56 -21.09
CA GLN A 751 -60.03 -48.43 -22.04
C GLN A 751 -61.07 -48.55 -23.17
N LEU A 752 -61.59 -49.75 -23.44
CA LEU A 752 -62.64 -49.99 -24.43
C LEU A 752 -63.74 -50.86 -23.81
N LEU A 753 -64.97 -50.38 -23.92
CA LEU A 753 -66.19 -51.14 -23.65
C LEU A 753 -66.81 -51.56 -24.99
N VAL A 754 -67.03 -52.85 -25.19
CA VAL A 754 -67.70 -53.40 -26.38
C VAL A 754 -69.01 -54.06 -25.95
N ILE A 755 -70.11 -53.70 -26.61
CA ILE A 755 -71.44 -54.24 -26.36
C ILE A 755 -71.91 -55.00 -27.60
N SER A 756 -72.19 -56.29 -27.44
CA SER A 756 -72.57 -57.19 -28.54
C SER A 756 -73.42 -58.37 -28.05
N PRO A 757 -74.57 -58.66 -28.70
CA PRO A 757 -75.35 -57.76 -29.53
C PRO A 757 -75.93 -56.61 -28.70
N ALA A 758 -76.01 -55.41 -29.28
CA ALA A 758 -76.69 -54.27 -28.66
C ALA A 758 -78.21 -54.50 -28.58
N SER A 759 -78.80 -54.16 -27.42
CA SER A 759 -80.24 -54.26 -27.16
C SER A 759 -80.85 -52.90 -26.80
N MET A 760 -82.17 -52.78 -26.82
CA MET A 760 -82.86 -51.53 -26.43
C MET A 760 -82.58 -51.12 -24.97
N GLU A 761 -82.23 -52.07 -24.09
CA GLU A 761 -81.90 -51.83 -22.67
C GLU A 761 -80.52 -51.21 -22.47
N ASP A 762 -79.67 -51.20 -23.50
CA ASP A 762 -78.34 -50.61 -23.46
C ASP A 762 -78.36 -49.12 -23.84
N ALA A 763 -79.50 -48.58 -24.27
CA ALA A 763 -79.64 -47.15 -24.48
C ALA A 763 -79.52 -46.39 -23.14
N GLY A 764 -78.68 -45.36 -23.08
CA GLY A 764 -78.41 -44.63 -21.85
C GLY A 764 -77.12 -43.81 -21.87
N ARG A 765 -76.83 -43.15 -20.75
CA ARG A 765 -75.62 -42.35 -20.57
C ARG A 765 -74.52 -43.21 -19.96
N TYR A 766 -73.49 -43.49 -20.75
CA TYR A 766 -72.29 -44.16 -20.30
C TYR A 766 -71.31 -43.12 -19.75
N THR A 767 -70.72 -43.43 -18.61
CA THR A 767 -69.71 -42.57 -17.96
C THR A 767 -68.43 -43.37 -17.79
N CYS A 768 -67.33 -42.87 -18.36
CA CYS A 768 -66.00 -43.33 -18.03
C CYS A 768 -65.50 -42.55 -16.80
N LEU A 769 -65.18 -43.26 -15.72
CA LEU A 769 -64.57 -42.71 -14.50
C LEU A 769 -63.08 -43.05 -14.51
N MET A 770 -62.23 -42.04 -14.54
CA MET A 770 -60.77 -42.16 -14.69
C MET A 770 -60.11 -41.73 -13.38
N SER A 771 -59.42 -42.63 -12.68
CA SER A 771 -58.98 -42.40 -11.29
C SER A 771 -57.51 -42.75 -11.06
N ASN A 772 -56.75 -41.87 -10.40
CA ASN A 772 -55.40 -42.17 -9.90
C ASN A 772 -55.18 -41.53 -8.51
N THR A 773 -53.94 -41.59 -7.99
CA THR A 773 -53.59 -41.06 -6.66
C THR A 773 -53.72 -39.54 -6.51
N LEU A 774 -53.89 -38.79 -7.60
CA LEU A 774 -53.98 -37.32 -7.58
C LEU A 774 -55.41 -36.78 -7.66
N GLY A 775 -56.35 -37.54 -8.22
CA GLY A 775 -57.72 -37.09 -8.50
C GLY A 775 -58.56 -38.10 -9.29
N THR A 776 -59.75 -37.69 -9.72
CA THR A 776 -60.66 -38.53 -10.52
C THR A 776 -61.53 -37.68 -11.45
N GLU A 777 -61.45 -37.96 -12.76
CA GLU A 777 -62.17 -37.27 -13.84
C GLU A 777 -63.32 -38.15 -14.38
N ARG A 778 -64.27 -37.54 -15.09
CA ARG A 778 -65.42 -38.20 -15.73
C ARG A 778 -65.60 -37.72 -17.17
N ALA A 779 -65.83 -38.66 -18.08
CA ALA A 779 -66.25 -38.41 -19.45
C ALA A 779 -67.60 -39.10 -19.73
N HIS A 780 -68.43 -38.56 -20.62
CA HIS A 780 -69.80 -39.02 -20.87
C HIS A 780 -70.07 -39.23 -22.36
N SER A 781 -70.79 -40.31 -22.69
CA SER A 781 -71.25 -40.66 -24.05
C SER A 781 -72.69 -41.17 -23.96
N GLN A 782 -73.58 -40.70 -24.83
CA GLN A 782 -74.95 -41.19 -24.96
C GLN A 782 -75.03 -42.29 -26.02
N LEU A 783 -75.49 -43.47 -25.62
CA LEU A 783 -75.81 -44.56 -26.53
C LEU A 783 -77.31 -44.53 -26.88
N MET A 784 -77.61 -44.53 -28.18
CA MET A 784 -78.96 -44.60 -28.73
C MET A 784 -79.14 -45.87 -29.57
N VAL A 785 -80.20 -46.63 -29.33
CA VAL A 785 -80.46 -47.91 -30.01
C VAL A 785 -81.79 -47.86 -30.79
N SER A 786 -81.83 -48.37 -32.01
CA SER A 786 -83.02 -48.40 -32.89
C SER A 786 -83.23 -49.76 -33.58
N GLN A 787 -84.36 -49.96 -34.27
CA GLN A 787 -84.71 -51.23 -34.95
C GLN A 787 -84.63 -51.13 -36.49
N ARG A 788 -84.36 -52.24 -37.18
CA ARG A 788 -84.35 -52.34 -38.65
C ARG A 788 -85.77 -52.36 -39.24
N ARG A 789 -85.94 -51.81 -40.46
CA ARG A 789 -87.12 -52.01 -41.33
C ARG A 789 -86.68 -52.63 -42.66
N GLY A 790 -87.57 -53.40 -43.30
CA GLY A 790 -87.26 -54.25 -44.46
C GLY A 790 -87.29 -53.55 -45.84
N PRO A 791 -86.86 -54.23 -46.93
CA PRO A 791 -86.43 -53.60 -48.18
C PRO A 791 -87.35 -53.80 -49.41
N CYS A 792 -87.16 -52.96 -50.43
CA CYS A 792 -87.62 -53.15 -51.82
C CYS A 792 -86.51 -52.72 -52.81
N SER A 793 -86.63 -53.12 -54.09
CA SER A 793 -85.54 -53.17 -55.09
C SER A 793 -85.76 -52.23 -56.32
N PRO A 794 -84.80 -52.09 -57.28
CA PRO A 794 -84.69 -50.94 -58.18
C PRO A 794 -85.41 -51.11 -59.55
N PRO A 795 -85.34 -50.10 -60.44
CA PRO A 795 -84.54 -50.30 -61.65
C PRO A 795 -83.73 -49.06 -62.15
N ALA A 796 -83.07 -49.27 -63.30
CA ALA A 796 -82.25 -48.39 -64.15
C ALA A 796 -82.49 -46.85 -64.17
N GLY A 797 -81.50 -46.01 -64.50
CA GLY A 797 -80.10 -46.28 -64.87
C GLY A 797 -79.61 -45.43 -66.06
N LEU A 798 -78.31 -45.10 -66.11
CA LEU A 798 -77.63 -44.60 -67.32
C LEU A 798 -76.14 -44.95 -67.30
N ASN A 799 -75.56 -45.15 -68.48
CA ASN A 799 -74.16 -45.54 -68.65
C ASN A 799 -73.21 -44.33 -68.51
N THR A 800 -71.96 -44.57 -68.10
CA THR A 800 -70.80 -44.31 -68.99
C THR A 800 -69.49 -44.86 -68.41
N VAL A 801 -68.60 -45.29 -69.32
CA VAL A 801 -67.22 -45.68 -69.02
C VAL A 801 -66.39 -44.42 -68.76
N THR A 802 -65.83 -44.27 -67.57
CA THR A 802 -64.60 -43.50 -67.20
C THR A 802 -64.25 -43.87 -65.73
N ILE A 803 -63.14 -43.35 -65.17
CA ILE A 803 -62.69 -43.51 -63.76
C ILE A 803 -62.05 -44.86 -63.41
N GLY A 804 -62.15 -45.88 -64.27
CA GLY A 804 -61.22 -47.04 -64.28
C GLY A 804 -59.73 -46.68 -64.51
N ILE A 805 -59.41 -45.40 -64.67
CA ILE A 805 -58.08 -44.84 -64.95
C ILE A 805 -57.54 -43.97 -63.79
N ILE A 806 -58.40 -43.48 -62.87
CA ILE A 806 -57.97 -42.48 -61.87
C ILE A 806 -57.32 -43.13 -60.63
N VAL A 807 -57.77 -44.32 -60.21
CA VAL A 807 -57.24 -44.97 -58.98
C VAL A 807 -55.75 -45.34 -59.10
N ILE A 808 -55.28 -45.66 -60.32
CA ILE A 808 -53.86 -45.94 -60.59
C ILE A 808 -53.01 -44.65 -60.66
N ALA A 809 -53.62 -43.50 -60.98
CA ALA A 809 -52.95 -42.20 -61.02
C ALA A 809 -52.74 -41.55 -59.64
N VAL A 810 -53.62 -41.85 -58.66
CA VAL A 810 -53.50 -41.32 -57.29
C VAL A 810 -52.31 -41.95 -56.55
N VAL A 811 -52.09 -43.26 -56.70
CA VAL A 811 -51.00 -43.98 -55.99
C VAL A 811 -49.61 -43.55 -56.49
N THR A 812 -49.45 -43.27 -57.79
CA THR A 812 -48.17 -42.81 -58.35
C THR A 812 -47.85 -41.35 -57.98
N SER A 813 -48.86 -40.50 -57.81
CA SER A 813 -48.69 -39.08 -57.48
C SER A 813 -48.08 -38.85 -56.08
N ILE A 814 -48.40 -39.70 -55.11
CA ILE A 814 -47.92 -39.58 -53.72
C ILE A 814 -46.43 -39.95 -53.61
N VAL A 815 -45.97 -40.99 -54.33
CA VAL A 815 -44.55 -41.40 -54.31
C VAL A 815 -43.64 -40.36 -54.95
N VAL A 816 -44.06 -39.74 -56.07
CA VAL A 816 -43.28 -38.70 -56.77
C VAL A 816 -43.14 -37.44 -55.90
N THR A 817 -44.21 -37.02 -55.22
CA THR A 817 -44.18 -35.81 -54.38
C THR A 817 -43.30 -35.96 -53.13
N SER A 818 -43.19 -37.16 -52.54
CA SER A 818 -42.24 -37.43 -51.47
C SER A 818 -40.77 -37.32 -51.91
N LEU A 819 -40.43 -37.81 -53.11
CA LEU A 819 -39.05 -37.74 -53.63
C LEU A 819 -38.62 -36.32 -53.99
N VAL A 820 -39.55 -35.49 -54.48
CA VAL A 820 -39.27 -34.06 -54.78
C VAL A 820 -38.87 -33.28 -53.53
N TRP A 821 -39.54 -33.51 -52.39
CA TRP A 821 -39.18 -32.83 -51.13
C TRP A 821 -37.79 -33.24 -50.61
N VAL A 822 -37.40 -34.51 -50.75
CA VAL A 822 -36.04 -34.97 -50.40
C VAL A 822 -34.99 -34.27 -51.27
N CYS A 823 -35.24 -34.13 -52.58
CA CYS A 823 -34.35 -33.40 -53.49
C CYS A 823 -34.23 -31.90 -53.15
N ILE A 824 -35.32 -31.24 -52.72
CA ILE A 824 -35.29 -29.81 -52.34
C ILE A 824 -34.45 -29.59 -51.06
N ILE A 825 -34.60 -30.47 -50.06
CA ILE A 825 -33.82 -30.40 -48.80
C ILE A 825 -32.33 -30.73 -49.05
N TYR A 826 -32.01 -31.61 -50.01
CA TYR A 826 -30.63 -31.88 -50.41
C TYR A 826 -29.99 -30.72 -51.20
N GLN A 827 -30.71 -30.12 -52.14
CA GLN A 827 -30.22 -29.00 -52.96
C GLN A 827 -29.98 -27.72 -52.15
N THR A 828 -30.80 -27.45 -51.12
CA THR A 828 -30.60 -26.29 -50.23
C THR A 828 -29.38 -26.45 -49.33
N ARG A 829 -28.97 -27.68 -48.99
CA ARG A 829 -27.73 -27.95 -48.22
C ARG A 829 -26.45 -27.88 -49.05
N LYS A 830 -26.49 -28.18 -50.36
CA LYS A 830 -25.29 -28.18 -51.22
C LYS A 830 -24.88 -26.80 -51.78
N LYS A 831 -25.64 -25.74 -51.51
CA LYS A 831 -25.43 -24.42 -52.14
C LYS A 831 -24.89 -23.31 -51.21
N SER A 832 -24.45 -23.68 -50.00
CA SER A 832 -23.81 -22.78 -49.03
C SER A 832 -22.33 -23.08 -48.79
N GLU A 833 -21.77 -24.08 -49.46
CA GLU A 833 -20.35 -24.42 -49.48
C GLU A 833 -19.83 -24.26 -50.93
N GLU A 834 -18.55 -23.93 -51.09
CA GLU A 834 -17.84 -23.75 -52.38
C GLU A 834 -18.24 -22.55 -53.28
N CYS A 835 -18.06 -21.32 -52.78
CA CYS A 835 -17.32 -20.26 -53.49
C CYS A 835 -16.97 -19.13 -52.48
N SER A 836 -15.75 -18.58 -52.41
CA SER A 836 -14.69 -18.48 -53.43
C SER A 836 -13.34 -19.07 -53.01
N VAL A 837 -12.66 -19.73 -53.96
CA VAL A 837 -11.23 -20.07 -53.90
C VAL A 837 -10.45 -19.16 -54.85
N THR A 838 -9.29 -18.67 -54.42
CA THR A 838 -8.17 -18.33 -55.30
C THR A 838 -6.86 -18.79 -54.66
N ASN A 839 -6.20 -19.77 -55.29
CA ASN A 839 -4.79 -20.11 -55.03
C ASN A 839 -3.90 -18.96 -55.57
N THR A 840 -2.61 -18.81 -55.23
CA THR A 840 -1.44 -19.72 -55.36
C THR A 840 -0.25 -19.11 -54.59
N ASP A 841 0.89 -19.75 -54.28
CA ASP A 841 1.35 -21.15 -54.12
C ASP A 841 2.82 -21.06 -53.57
N GLU A 842 3.47 -22.17 -53.20
CA GLU A 842 4.85 -22.29 -52.67
C GLU A 842 5.14 -21.57 -51.32
N THR A 843 5.69 -22.21 -50.26
CA THR A 843 7.08 -22.70 -50.20
C THR A 843 7.40 -23.45 -48.87
N ILE A 844 8.12 -24.58 -48.97
CA ILE A 844 9.41 -24.92 -48.30
C ILE A 844 9.61 -24.67 -46.76
N ILE A 845 9.64 -25.79 -45.99
CA ILE A 845 10.54 -26.14 -44.84
C ILE A 845 10.39 -25.37 -43.46
N PRO A 846 10.46 -26.07 -42.28
CA PRO A 846 10.44 -25.51 -40.90
C PRO A 846 11.84 -25.02 -40.40
N PRO A 847 12.06 -24.44 -39.17
CA PRO A 847 11.21 -24.44 -37.95
C PRO A 847 11.16 -23.12 -37.12
N ASP A 848 10.71 -23.24 -35.85
CA ASP A 848 11.19 -22.56 -34.63
C ASP A 848 10.73 -21.15 -34.14
N VAL A 849 9.91 -21.20 -33.07
CA VAL A 849 9.77 -20.28 -31.88
C VAL A 849 9.19 -18.83 -32.08
N PRO A 850 8.96 -17.98 -31.03
CA PRO A 850 7.58 -17.51 -30.75
C PRO A 850 7.38 -15.98 -30.67
N SER A 851 6.15 -15.51 -30.44
CA SER A 851 5.88 -14.18 -29.87
C SER A 851 4.48 -14.05 -29.22
N TYR A 852 4.31 -13.00 -28.41
CA TYR A 852 3.08 -12.61 -27.68
C TYR A 852 2.38 -11.41 -28.37
N LEU A 853 1.22 -10.98 -27.85
CA LEU A 853 0.41 -9.78 -28.19
C LEU A 853 -0.51 -9.95 -29.44
N SER A 854 -1.72 -9.36 -29.50
CA SER A 854 -2.51 -8.61 -28.50
C SER A 854 -3.99 -8.41 -28.87
N SER A 855 -4.84 -8.23 -27.82
CA SER A 855 -5.93 -7.24 -27.72
C SER A 855 -7.20 -7.26 -28.61
N GLN A 856 -8.33 -6.90 -27.97
CA GLN A 856 -9.62 -6.45 -28.52
C GLN A 856 -10.49 -7.49 -29.29
N GLY A 857 -11.79 -7.19 -29.44
CA GLY A 857 -12.70 -7.95 -30.32
C GLY A 857 -14.09 -8.23 -29.75
N THR A 858 -14.96 -7.22 -29.76
CA THR A 858 -16.41 -7.30 -29.53
C THR A 858 -17.12 -8.48 -30.21
N LEU A 859 -18.11 -9.09 -29.54
CA LEU A 859 -19.19 -9.85 -30.18
C LEU A 859 -20.53 -9.14 -29.98
N SER A 860 -21.24 -8.89 -31.09
CA SER A 860 -22.62 -8.40 -31.09
C SER A 860 -23.36 -8.96 -32.30
N GLU A 861 -24.30 -9.85 -32.02
CA GLU A 861 -25.36 -10.32 -32.91
C GLU A 861 -26.59 -10.64 -32.03
N ARG A 862 -27.84 -10.52 -32.48
CA ARG A 862 -28.37 -10.10 -33.80
C ARG A 862 -29.74 -9.44 -33.62
N GLN A 863 -30.22 -8.75 -34.65
CA GLN A 863 -31.61 -8.30 -34.76
C GLN A 863 -32.46 -9.35 -35.50
N ASP A 864 -33.77 -9.36 -35.25
CA ASP A 864 -34.84 -9.52 -36.25
C ASP A 864 -36.07 -8.77 -35.69
N VAL A 865 -36.68 -7.75 -36.32
CA VAL A 865 -37.20 -7.54 -37.69
C VAL A 865 -38.66 -7.98 -37.86
N CYS A 866 -39.54 -7.01 -38.18
CA CYS A 866 -40.78 -7.21 -38.94
C CYS A 866 -41.19 -5.89 -39.62
N ILE A 867 -42.00 -5.94 -40.69
CA ILE A 867 -41.96 -4.94 -41.79
C ILE A 867 -43.34 -4.37 -42.18
N ARG A 868 -43.42 -3.06 -42.44
CA ARG A 868 -44.13 -2.36 -43.55
C ARG A 868 -43.93 -0.82 -43.41
N VAL A 869 -43.37 -0.06 -44.37
CA VAL A 869 -43.72 0.26 -45.78
C VAL A 869 -44.56 1.55 -45.92
N GLU A 870 -43.82 2.63 -46.24
CA GLU A 870 -44.11 3.79 -47.10
C GLU A 870 -45.16 4.89 -46.77
N ALA A 871 -44.81 6.09 -47.30
CA ALA A 871 -45.53 7.37 -47.42
C ALA A 871 -45.90 8.14 -46.12
N GLY A 872 -45.72 9.46 -46.03
CA GLY A 872 -45.01 10.40 -46.93
C GLY A 872 -45.39 11.88 -46.70
N GLY A 873 -44.42 12.80 -46.75
CA GLY A 873 -44.64 14.26 -46.70
C GLY A 873 -43.88 14.99 -45.56
N GLY A 874 -43.49 16.26 -45.82
CA GLY A 874 -42.97 17.22 -44.82
C GLY A 874 -44.02 18.31 -44.50
N PRO A 875 -43.65 19.54 -44.03
CA PRO A 875 -42.30 20.13 -43.91
C PRO A 875 -42.01 20.86 -42.56
N GLN A 876 -40.91 21.63 -42.51
CA GLN A 876 -40.51 22.62 -41.49
C GLN A 876 -41.49 23.82 -41.35
N PRO A 877 -41.50 24.58 -40.22
CA PRO A 877 -40.70 25.83 -40.14
C PRO A 877 -40.21 26.33 -38.73
N ASN A 878 -39.10 27.08 -38.77
CA ASN A 878 -38.67 28.30 -38.02
C ASN A 878 -39.08 28.61 -36.55
N GLY A 879 -38.10 29.09 -35.75
CA GLY A 879 -38.27 29.83 -34.48
C GLY A 879 -36.97 30.57 -34.08
N HIS A 880 -37.03 31.65 -33.27
CA HIS A 880 -35.91 32.60 -33.05
C HIS A 880 -35.93 33.21 -31.62
N LEU A 881 -34.82 33.87 -31.20
CA LEU A 881 -34.65 34.87 -30.10
C LEU A 881 -34.22 34.43 -28.65
N VAL A 882 -32.97 34.77 -28.30
CA VAL A 882 -32.52 35.84 -27.34
C VAL A 882 -32.90 35.81 -25.83
N ASP A 883 -31.84 35.65 -25.01
CA ASP A 883 -31.50 36.25 -23.68
C ASP A 883 -32.18 35.95 -22.31
N THR A 884 -31.39 36.26 -21.26
CA THR A 884 -31.69 36.50 -19.83
C THR A 884 -31.98 35.36 -18.81
N ALA A 885 -31.00 35.17 -17.91
CA ALA A 885 -31.08 35.21 -16.43
C ALA A 885 -32.05 34.32 -15.58
N ALA A 886 -31.43 33.35 -14.89
CA ALA A 886 -31.47 33.11 -13.43
C ALA A 886 -32.65 32.37 -12.72
N PHE A 887 -32.28 31.80 -11.56
CA PHE A 887 -33.06 31.22 -10.44
C PHE A 887 -33.55 29.75 -10.47
N ASP A 888 -33.78 29.26 -9.24
CA ASP A 888 -33.82 27.87 -8.76
C ASP A 888 -34.83 26.89 -9.41
N GLY A 889 -34.45 25.61 -9.40
CA GLY A 889 -35.35 24.46 -9.63
C GLY A 889 -34.61 23.13 -9.45
N ALA A 890 -35.13 22.24 -8.59
CA ALA A 890 -34.49 20.95 -8.26
C ALA A 890 -35.21 19.75 -8.91
N VAL A 891 -34.80 18.52 -8.51
CA VAL A 891 -35.58 17.25 -8.40
C VAL A 891 -35.08 16.04 -9.25
N LEU A 892 -35.00 14.87 -8.58
CA LEU A 892 -34.78 13.48 -9.08
C LEU A 892 -33.39 13.19 -9.75
N CYS A 893 -32.53 12.31 -9.19
CA CYS A 893 -32.56 10.82 -9.10
C CYS A 893 -32.14 10.11 -10.41
N THR A 894 -31.42 8.97 -10.42
CA THR A 894 -30.74 8.14 -9.38
C THR A 894 -29.83 7.15 -10.08
N ASP A 895 -28.75 6.67 -9.44
CA ASP A 895 -28.26 5.30 -9.69
C ASP A 895 -27.47 4.70 -8.51
N CYS A 896 -27.23 3.38 -8.54
CA CYS A 896 -26.83 2.58 -7.38
C CYS A 896 -25.32 2.63 -7.05
N MET A 897 -24.82 2.53 -5.82
CA MET A 897 -25.11 1.67 -4.64
C MET A 897 -24.66 0.20 -4.74
N GLU A 898 -23.49 -0.08 -4.16
CA GLU A 898 -23.16 -1.27 -3.38
C GLU A 898 -21.95 -0.94 -2.48
N ASN A 899 -21.68 -1.60 -1.35
CA ASN A 899 -22.26 -2.82 -0.77
C ASN A 899 -22.45 -2.65 0.75
N ARG A 900 -23.31 -3.46 1.40
CA ARG A 900 -23.71 -3.28 2.81
C ARG A 900 -23.96 -4.63 3.51
N SER A 901 -23.21 -4.91 4.58
CA SER A 901 -23.50 -6.03 5.49
C SER A 901 -24.67 -5.71 6.43
N SER A 902 -25.33 -6.76 6.92
CA SER A 902 -26.67 -6.69 7.51
C SER A 902 -26.71 -7.10 8.98
N TYR A 903 -27.64 -6.52 9.75
CA TYR A 903 -28.57 -7.27 10.60
C TYR A 903 -29.74 -6.37 11.10
N SER A 904 -30.95 -6.93 11.01
CA SER A 904 -32.23 -6.67 11.72
C SER A 904 -32.31 -5.46 12.69
N LYS A 905 -33.24 -4.49 12.54
CA LYS A 905 -34.72 -4.57 12.72
C LYS A 905 -35.15 -5.04 14.13
N ASP A 906 -36.14 -4.44 14.83
CA ASP A 906 -37.02 -3.26 14.54
C ASP A 906 -37.64 -2.71 15.87
N PRO A 907 -38.62 -1.77 15.96
CA PRO A 907 -38.40 -0.46 16.61
C PRO A 907 -39.29 -0.18 17.85
N ASP A 908 -39.23 1.04 18.42
CA ASP A 908 -40.41 1.94 18.51
C ASP A 908 -40.14 3.34 19.14
N TYR A 909 -40.95 4.32 18.70
CA TYR A 909 -41.30 5.67 19.26
C TYR A 909 -40.24 6.50 20.03
N LEU A 910 -39.83 7.70 19.55
CA LEU A 910 -40.56 8.99 19.63
C LEU A 910 -40.94 9.37 21.08
N THR A 911 -40.37 10.39 21.73
CA THR A 911 -40.40 11.84 21.35
C THR A 911 -39.55 12.70 22.32
N HIS A 912 -39.16 13.92 21.89
CA HIS A 912 -38.67 15.08 22.69
C HIS A 912 -37.43 14.87 23.61
N GLY A 913 -36.58 15.87 23.90
CA GLY A 913 -36.53 17.26 23.46
C GLY A 913 -35.37 18.03 24.13
N PHE A 914 -35.27 19.33 23.81
CA PHE A 914 -34.39 20.36 24.39
C PHE A 914 -34.33 20.33 25.95
N GLU A 915 -33.30 20.83 26.66
CA GLU A 915 -32.28 21.82 26.28
C GLU A 915 -30.98 21.82 27.14
N TYR A 916 -30.13 22.80 26.83
CA TYR A 916 -28.87 23.32 27.39
C TYR A 916 -28.51 23.22 28.90
N GLN A 917 -27.20 23.36 29.15
CA GLN A 917 -26.55 24.06 30.29
C GLN A 917 -26.58 23.43 31.71
N GLN A 918 -25.64 23.71 32.64
CA GLN A 918 -24.21 24.11 32.56
C GLN A 918 -23.53 23.93 33.94
N HIS A 919 -22.19 24.02 33.96
CA HIS A 919 -21.33 24.45 35.09
C HIS A 919 -21.07 23.59 36.35
N SER A 920 -19.81 23.74 36.81
CA SER A 920 -19.30 23.70 38.20
C SER A 920 -19.23 22.39 39.00
N ALA A 921 -17.97 21.98 39.24
CA ALA A 921 -17.47 21.31 40.45
C ALA A 921 -17.33 22.36 41.61
N PRO A 922 -16.69 22.13 42.80
CA PRO A 922 -15.84 20.99 43.20
C PRO A 922 -15.96 20.49 44.68
N SER A 923 -15.09 19.52 45.01
CA SER A 923 -14.54 19.20 46.36
C SER A 923 -15.51 18.66 47.44
N ALA A 924 -15.08 18.13 48.61
CA ALA A 924 -13.98 17.20 48.97
C ALA A 924 -14.15 16.78 50.47
N TYR A 925 -13.28 15.87 50.98
CA TYR A 925 -13.18 15.44 52.40
C TYR A 925 -14.39 14.66 52.98
N TYR A 926 -14.27 13.79 54.01
CA TYR A 926 -13.21 12.85 54.49
C TYR A 926 -13.81 11.95 55.61
N HIS A 927 -13.07 10.94 56.10
CA HIS A 927 -13.31 10.13 57.33
C HIS A 927 -14.57 9.21 57.32
N SER A 928 -14.52 7.88 57.49
CA SER A 928 -13.90 6.96 58.50
C SER A 928 -14.80 6.70 59.74
N ALA A 929 -14.79 5.55 60.44
CA ALA A 929 -13.79 4.47 60.52
C ALA A 929 -14.38 3.12 61.04
N GLN A 930 -13.49 2.18 61.40
CA GLN A 930 -13.66 1.06 62.38
C GLN A 930 -14.38 -0.25 61.95
N GLN A 931 -13.96 -1.46 62.34
CA GLN A 931 -12.69 -1.95 62.95
C GLN A 931 -12.63 -3.52 62.90
N HIS A 932 -11.45 -4.13 63.14
CA HIS A 932 -11.21 -5.58 63.43
C HIS A 932 -11.45 -6.60 62.27
N ASP A 933 -10.74 -7.73 62.14
CA ASP A 933 -9.39 -8.13 62.62
C ASP A 933 -8.82 -9.33 61.81
N THR A 934 -7.51 -9.61 61.94
CA THR A 934 -6.78 -10.86 61.57
C THR A 934 -6.72 -11.35 60.11
N GLY A 935 -5.58 -11.95 59.75
CA GLY A 935 -5.41 -12.90 58.61
C GLY A 935 -5.15 -14.33 59.12
N PRO A 936 -4.68 -15.32 58.31
CA PRO A 936 -3.81 -15.16 57.13
C PRO A 936 -4.15 -16.10 55.92
N ARG A 937 -3.15 -16.37 55.07
CA ARG A 937 -3.18 -17.19 53.82
C ARG A 937 -3.56 -18.67 54.03
N SER A 938 -4.17 -19.32 53.01
CA SER A 938 -3.59 -20.48 52.28
C SER A 938 -4.48 -21.03 51.14
N THR A 939 -4.01 -22.05 50.42
CA THR A 939 -4.52 -22.63 49.16
C THR A 939 -5.15 -24.04 49.27
N SER A 940 -6.27 -24.30 48.58
CA SER A 940 -6.67 -25.59 47.96
C SER A 940 -8.02 -25.38 47.21
N LEU A 941 -8.37 -25.95 46.04
CA LEU A 941 -8.18 -27.27 45.41
C LEU A 941 -9.13 -28.35 46.00
N CYS A 942 -9.78 -29.13 45.12
CA CYS A 942 -10.79 -30.23 45.31
C CYS A 942 -12.28 -29.84 45.19
N ASN A 943 -13.22 -30.74 44.83
CA ASN A 943 -13.22 -31.89 43.89
C ASN A 943 -14.69 -32.40 43.68
N GLY A 944 -14.95 -33.25 42.68
CA GLY A 944 -16.19 -34.04 42.52
C GLY A 944 -17.29 -33.41 41.64
N THR A 945 -18.26 -34.16 41.11
CA THR A 945 -18.50 -35.63 41.19
C THR A 945 -19.26 -36.14 39.95
N ALA A 946 -19.29 -37.45 39.72
CA ALA A 946 -19.79 -38.08 38.48
C ALA A 946 -21.27 -38.53 38.52
N ASN A 947 -21.85 -38.84 37.36
CA ASN A 947 -22.61 -40.10 37.20
C ASN A 947 -22.76 -40.62 35.76
N ARG A 948 -23.18 -41.90 35.62
CA ARG A 948 -23.43 -42.68 34.39
C ARG A 948 -24.91 -42.59 33.93
N ILE A 949 -25.33 -43.11 32.77
CA ILE A 949 -25.78 -44.53 32.56
C ILE A 949 -26.13 -44.81 31.06
N GLN A 950 -25.55 -45.89 30.50
CA GLN A 950 -26.07 -46.99 29.61
C GLN A 950 -26.95 -46.67 28.37
N GLN A 951 -27.05 -47.47 27.28
CA GLN A 951 -26.49 -48.76 26.78
C GLN A 951 -26.71 -48.79 25.23
N ASP A 952 -26.26 -49.71 24.35
CA ASP A 952 -25.45 -50.96 24.36
C ASP A 952 -24.75 -51.09 22.95
N GLY A 953 -24.29 -52.21 22.35
CA GLY A 953 -24.17 -53.63 22.72
C GLY A 953 -23.95 -54.55 21.48
N GLN A 954 -23.29 -55.72 21.66
CA GLN A 954 -23.01 -56.79 20.66
C GLN A 954 -22.15 -56.40 19.41
N GLU A 955 -21.28 -57.24 18.81
CA GLU A 955 -20.79 -58.59 19.15
C GLU A 955 -19.34 -58.88 18.66
N PHE A 956 -18.89 -60.14 18.79
CA PHE A 956 -17.52 -60.68 18.68
C PHE A 956 -17.41 -61.70 17.49
N PRO A 957 -16.31 -62.47 17.22
CA PRO A 957 -14.85 -62.31 17.44
C PRO A 957 -13.98 -62.82 16.23
N GLN A 958 -12.66 -63.08 16.46
CA GLN A 958 -11.83 -64.13 15.79
C GLN A 958 -11.34 -63.88 14.32
N ASN A 959 -10.23 -64.46 13.83
CA ASN A 959 -9.11 -65.21 14.47
C ASN A 959 -7.82 -65.20 13.60
N ASN A 960 -6.65 -65.36 14.23
CA ASN A 960 -5.42 -66.06 13.78
C ASN A 960 -4.70 -65.72 12.44
N ASN A 961 -3.48 -66.21 12.11
CA ASN A 961 -2.20 -66.42 12.86
C ASN A 961 -1.12 -67.00 11.87
N LEU A 962 0.16 -67.09 12.30
CA LEU A 962 1.27 -67.92 11.76
C LEU A 962 1.97 -67.44 10.44
N LEU A 963 3.30 -67.16 10.47
CA LEU A 963 4.49 -68.01 10.09
C LEU A 963 4.82 -67.99 8.58
N GLU A 964 6.06 -68.13 8.07
CA GLU A 964 7.45 -68.17 8.60
C GLU A 964 8.40 -67.61 7.49
N GLY A 965 9.72 -67.33 7.61
CA GLY A 965 10.76 -67.43 8.64
C GLY A 965 11.94 -66.48 8.26
N SER A 966 13.10 -66.34 8.92
CA SER A 966 13.91 -67.04 9.94
C SER A 966 15.30 -67.47 9.40
N GLN A 967 16.35 -67.42 10.23
CA GLN A 967 17.80 -67.67 9.91
C GLN A 967 18.51 -66.59 9.06
N HIS A 968 19.82 -66.30 9.13
CA HIS A 968 20.94 -66.58 10.09
C HIS A 968 22.17 -65.71 9.68
N ASP A 969 23.23 -65.41 10.47
CA ASP A 969 23.52 -65.45 11.92
C ASP A 969 24.80 -64.59 12.23
N ARG A 970 25.11 -64.37 13.52
CA ARG A 970 26.45 -64.17 14.14
C ARG A 970 27.29 -62.88 13.97
N LYS A 971 27.56 -62.31 15.17
CA LYS A 971 28.87 -61.85 15.73
C LYS A 971 29.43 -60.49 15.26
N ALA A 972 30.21 -59.76 16.08
CA ALA A 972 30.81 -60.04 17.41
C ALA A 972 30.76 -58.83 18.38
N SER A 973 31.07 -59.05 19.66
CA SER A 973 31.28 -57.99 20.68
C SER A 973 32.32 -58.38 21.75
N ARG A 974 32.88 -57.38 22.44
CA ARG A 974 33.51 -57.37 23.80
C ARG A 974 33.90 -55.90 24.12
N ALA A 975 33.60 -55.26 25.25
CA ALA A 975 33.64 -55.59 26.70
C ALA A 975 35.05 -55.43 27.33
N GLY A 976 35.23 -54.95 28.57
CA GLY A 976 34.28 -54.64 29.67
C GLY A 976 34.68 -53.39 30.51
N LYS A 977 33.90 -52.94 31.52
CA LYS A 977 33.76 -53.46 32.93
C LYS A 977 35.05 -53.40 33.79
N THR A 978 35.11 -53.04 35.09
CA THR A 978 34.27 -52.26 36.06
C THR A 978 34.94 -52.37 37.46
N ALA A 979 35.22 -51.26 38.17
CA ALA A 979 35.38 -51.11 39.65
C ALA A 979 35.92 -49.69 39.94
N ALA A 980 35.56 -48.84 40.93
CA ALA A 980 34.84 -48.90 42.22
C ALA A 980 35.77 -48.72 43.45
N LEU A 981 35.60 -47.61 44.20
CA LEU A 981 35.88 -47.48 45.66
C LEU A 981 35.53 -46.07 46.25
N SER A 982 34.56 -46.06 47.17
CA SER A 982 34.35 -45.14 48.34
C SER A 982 33.98 -43.62 48.20
N PRO A 983 33.20 -43.05 49.17
CA PRO A 983 32.77 -41.63 49.28
C PRO A 983 33.30 -40.99 50.62
N PRO A 984 32.68 -39.99 51.32
CA PRO A 984 31.56 -39.06 51.02
C PRO A 984 31.83 -37.55 51.42
N GLN A 985 30.74 -36.75 51.53
CA GLN A 985 30.59 -35.45 52.23
C GLN A 985 31.20 -34.16 51.60
N GLU A 986 30.74 -32.93 51.92
CA GLU A 986 29.38 -32.38 52.19
C GLU A 986 29.48 -30.84 52.27
N ASP A 987 28.42 -30.10 51.89
CA ASP A 987 28.11 -28.70 52.28
C ASP A 987 29.14 -27.54 52.05
N SER A 988 28.81 -26.25 52.29
CA SER A 988 27.63 -25.49 51.80
C SER A 988 27.85 -23.95 51.92
N PHE A 989 26.99 -23.18 51.24
CA PHE A 989 26.58 -21.78 51.50
C PHE A 989 27.53 -20.54 51.46
N HIS A 990 27.09 -19.57 50.64
CA HIS A 990 26.87 -18.13 50.94
C HIS A 990 27.95 -17.01 50.77
N LYS A 991 27.75 -16.28 49.65
CA LYS A 991 27.32 -14.84 49.61
C LYS A 991 28.38 -13.74 49.92
N PRO A 992 28.07 -12.41 49.79
CA PRO A 992 28.97 -11.48 49.08
C PRO A 992 29.38 -10.23 49.88
N VAL A 993 30.14 -9.31 49.27
CA VAL A 993 29.99 -7.85 49.47
C VAL A 993 30.69 -7.06 48.33
N LYS A 994 30.28 -5.80 48.10
CA LYS A 994 31.01 -4.79 47.29
C LYS A 994 31.70 -3.80 48.23
N LEU A 995 32.90 -3.31 47.87
CA LEU A 995 33.24 -1.88 47.92
C LEU A 995 34.59 -1.60 47.23
N ALA A 996 34.99 -0.32 47.18
CA ALA A 996 36.06 0.20 46.34
C ALA A 996 37.30 0.65 47.12
N GLY A 997 38.43 0.72 46.42
CA GLY A 997 39.70 1.31 46.85
C GLY A 997 40.87 0.75 46.02
N VAL A 998 42.06 1.36 45.90
CA VAL A 998 42.54 2.75 45.88
C VAL A 998 44.08 2.65 45.89
N THR A 999 44.72 3.19 44.84
CA THR A 999 46.15 3.57 44.74
C THR A 999 47.26 2.50 44.85
N SER A 1000 48.46 2.96 44.44
CA SER A 1000 49.80 2.35 44.41
C SER A 1000 50.08 1.22 43.43
N ASP A 1001 51.30 1.10 42.88
CA ASP A 1001 52.23 2.06 42.22
C ASP A 1001 53.54 1.29 41.95
N CYS A 1002 54.05 1.31 40.72
CA CYS A 1002 55.42 0.89 40.42
C CYS A 1002 55.86 1.38 39.02
N GLU A 1003 56.37 2.61 38.95
CA GLU A 1003 57.12 3.13 37.80
C GLU A 1003 58.63 2.96 38.05
N PRO A 1004 59.44 2.72 37.00
CA PRO A 1004 60.45 3.73 36.62
C PRO A 1004 60.68 3.79 35.09
N GLU A 1005 61.22 4.85 34.48
CA GLU A 1005 61.52 6.22 34.93
C GLU A 1005 61.68 7.16 33.70
N LEU A 1006 61.39 8.46 33.91
CA LEU A 1006 62.14 9.68 33.47
C LEU A 1006 62.98 9.67 32.14
N ARG A 1007 63.01 10.71 31.29
CA ARG A 1007 63.00 12.19 31.47
C ARG A 1007 62.55 12.92 30.17
N GLN A 1008 61.66 13.94 30.20
CA GLN A 1008 61.92 15.41 30.28
C GLN A 1008 62.50 16.06 28.98
N THR A 1009 62.26 17.33 28.57
CA THR A 1009 61.56 18.53 29.12
C THR A 1009 61.35 19.59 27.98
N LEU A 1010 60.93 20.87 28.08
CA LEU A 1010 60.62 21.88 29.13
C LEU A 1010 59.54 22.86 28.58
N LEU A 1011 58.59 23.32 29.42
CA LEU A 1011 57.92 24.67 29.40
C LEU A 1011 57.10 25.14 28.15
N SER A 1012 56.27 26.20 28.20
CA SER A 1012 55.34 26.72 29.24
C SER A 1012 54.49 27.87 28.67
N ASN A 1013 53.29 28.09 29.22
CA ASN A 1013 52.34 29.18 28.89
C ASN A 1013 51.72 29.05 27.47
N GLY A 1014 50.47 29.45 27.19
CA GLY A 1014 49.43 29.96 28.08
C GLY A 1014 48.81 31.27 27.58
N HIS A 1015 47.80 31.21 26.71
CA HIS A 1015 46.83 32.29 26.48
C HIS A 1015 45.56 31.81 25.74
N THR A 1016 44.49 32.58 25.90
CA THR A 1016 43.18 32.42 25.25
C THR A 1016 43.11 33.08 23.86
N LEU A 1017 42.36 32.52 22.89
CA LEU A 1017 41.26 33.18 22.14
C LEU A 1017 40.77 32.37 20.89
N ARG A 1018 39.64 32.86 20.32
CA ARG A 1018 39.02 32.71 18.97
C ARG A 1018 39.58 31.62 18.02
N ALA A 1019 38.77 30.78 17.36
CA ALA A 1019 37.49 30.93 16.65
C ALA A 1019 37.57 31.61 15.26
N SER A 1020 37.04 30.89 14.25
CA SER A 1020 36.53 31.34 12.92
C SER A 1020 37.42 32.18 11.98
N GLN A 1021 37.87 31.55 10.89
CA GLN A 1021 37.55 31.84 9.46
C GLN A 1021 38.28 30.76 8.62
N SER A 1022 37.80 30.17 7.51
CA SER A 1022 36.85 30.53 6.45
C SER A 1022 37.35 31.57 5.42
N GLU A 1023 38.27 31.14 4.55
CA GLU A 1023 38.46 31.74 3.22
C GLU A 1023 38.99 30.73 2.19
N SER A 1024 39.17 31.12 0.93
CA SER A 1024 39.01 30.21 -0.22
C SER A 1024 40.08 30.27 -1.32
N ALA A 1025 40.36 29.09 -1.91
CA ALA A 1025 40.95 28.90 -3.24
C ALA A 1025 42.49 29.21 -3.38
N PRO A 1026 43.12 29.11 -4.57
CA PRO A 1026 43.51 27.80 -5.13
C PRO A 1026 44.93 27.71 -5.79
N LEU A 1027 45.59 26.55 -5.72
CA LEU A 1027 46.63 26.04 -6.65
C LEU A 1027 46.64 24.48 -6.57
N ARG A 1028 46.68 23.66 -7.62
CA ARG A 1028 47.61 23.47 -8.77
C ARG A 1028 48.97 22.82 -8.43
N ARG A 1029 49.06 21.49 -8.69
CA ARG A 1029 50.26 20.67 -9.04
C ARG A 1029 51.41 20.63 -7.99
N ALA A 1030 52.26 19.59 -7.91
CA ALA A 1030 52.45 18.36 -8.70
C ALA A 1030 52.81 17.17 -7.76
N SER A 1031 53.17 16.02 -8.35
CA SER A 1031 54.13 14.98 -7.88
C SER A 1031 54.42 14.79 -6.37
N ASP A 1032 54.38 13.58 -5.81
CA ASP A 1032 54.45 12.25 -6.44
C ASP A 1032 53.26 11.33 -6.11
#